data_AF-E6KRE9-F1
#
_entry.id   AF-E6KRE9-F1
#
_cell.length_a   1.000
_cell.length_b   1.000
_cell.length_c   1.000
_cell.angle_alpha   90.00
_cell.angle_beta   90.00
_cell.angle_gamma   90.00
#
_symmetry.space_group_name_H-M   'P 1'
#
loop_
_entity.id
_entity.type
_entity.pdbx_description
1 polymer ?
#
loop_
_entity_poly.entity_id
_entity_poly.type
_entity_poly.pdbx_seq_one_letter_code
_entity_poly.pdbx_strand_id
1 'polypeptide(L)'
;MSSLQRTVGAILVTRGDSPLIQSVLRAIDEQTVAPHSVTVVDVAGRHVTPFPAERLPEGADIVRVGRARNLGDAIRRAQSQGGAFASHQWWWILHDDCAPEPECLGELTRAASVGKTVAAVGVKQLSWDGRRLLELGIFATASARRLERVGEGDIDQGQHDGTCDVLGVGTAGLLLRADAYEAVGGFDPALGPFGDGLDMGRRLHLAGYRVIVAPRARVRHARASLHAAADPAGASALTASGSPEGSRESSGDACDEDASFRRRRYAQLYNWCKAVPLLALPFLALWLLVWTPARAIGRITTGRAALALPELGALASLIGATPRLLLGRARAAKSRVVPRSSLRALEEAPSALRTEPARAEEDDSGERIDPLVLASMWRYRIRSASTLAAVLIGTSLVAILQWWGAHAGLVGGAWVSLPTSWTQLWSAAWSGWIPGGDGHAGGADPMTILLAILSAPLAPLGVTPGATATFLLVASSPIAALAAWVPTRSLTASLRMRALLTLAWSFAPPLMLSGTHGVLAGGLAHAAMPIAAAYCLRAPAPLLVDGAAGVVAAPTRPRGISAGCASLAVLVLACCAPWTLALAATVLALRSWRRLLVALPAAVVLAPTLVSILAHPISWPALTSTAGGVHAYTRAPSWLALLALPAAPASALEGIALALIGGAVLVAAIASLAITRSRPALTASCGAALAAAIGWCFSHVGVGLHGSLVASAWTSPFFSLSFLALLGVAARLAIPSGTRGGMERAWDASRPLILRASAAVALLALLGSGGVAAASALRMRVDASSLPTYALSQRETVSVMSSPIVSAVASQAQRHQRAGRILVLDGDPNSGTVNAMLWRGAGVSLTDSSPASRARSLGQARAGATSGVLSDPATASLAQAAYTLVVYPDDATVEQLAAHDVDTILVPLGASGATALADGLDRASGLEKVGQTTSGTVWRVRPDGIPPSRVRIDSAGGGHTVVGSSQLAVDGEVNAAGTLILAERADLGWHASVDGVELAPTEAPGGWAQAFDMPTAGSLSVAYRAWWILPWRIGVGICLIVAAASALSVRRSQ
;
A
#
# COMPACT_ATOMS: atom_id res chain seq x y z
N MET A 1 -19.78 75.29 -5.39
CA MET A 1 -20.84 74.29 -5.12
C MET A 1 -20.25 73.24 -4.20
N SER A 2 -20.83 73.11 -3.01
CA SER A 2 -20.34 72.43 -1.81
C SER A 2 -19.87 70.98 -2.04
N SER A 3 -18.67 70.65 -1.55
CA SER A 3 -18.22 69.27 -1.34
C SER A 3 -19.10 68.63 -0.27
N LEU A 4 -20.03 67.77 -0.67
CA LEU A 4 -20.78 66.90 0.24
C LEU A 4 -19.77 66.13 1.13
N GLN A 5 -19.57 66.58 2.36
CA GLN A 5 -18.82 65.85 3.39
C GLN A 5 -19.52 64.50 3.57
N ARG A 6 -18.80 63.42 3.24
CA ARG A 6 -19.32 62.06 3.40
C ARG A 6 -19.26 61.72 4.88
N THR A 7 -20.42 61.46 5.47
CA THR A 7 -20.52 61.07 6.88
C THR A 7 -20.07 59.62 7.06
N VAL A 8 -19.21 59.37 8.04
CA VAL A 8 -18.64 58.04 8.35
C VAL A 8 -18.95 57.66 9.78
N GLY A 9 -19.61 56.51 9.98
CA GLY A 9 -19.80 55.89 11.29
C GLY A 9 -18.83 54.73 11.50
N ALA A 10 -17.99 54.80 12.53
CA ALA A 10 -17.11 53.70 12.92
C ALA A 10 -17.89 52.66 13.75
N ILE A 11 -17.70 51.39 13.42
CA ILE A 11 -18.30 50.23 14.09
C ILE A 11 -17.16 49.37 14.63
N LEU A 12 -16.96 49.36 15.94
CA LEU A 12 -15.97 48.50 16.60
C LEU A 12 -16.68 47.31 17.24
N VAL A 13 -16.48 46.09 16.73
CA VAL A 13 -17.09 44.89 17.30
C VAL A 13 -16.12 44.19 18.26
N THR A 14 -16.53 44.03 19.51
CA THR A 14 -15.70 43.42 20.56
C THR A 14 -16.36 42.24 21.26
N ARG A 15 -15.55 41.24 21.63
CA ARG A 15 -15.98 40.10 22.45
C ARG A 15 -15.75 40.37 23.94
N GLY A 16 -16.31 41.47 24.46
CA GLY A 16 -16.12 41.92 25.84
C GLY A 16 -14.82 42.71 26.05
N ASP A 17 -14.21 42.58 27.24
CA ASP A 17 -12.93 43.22 27.57
C ASP A 17 -11.74 42.45 26.98
N SER A 18 -11.52 42.59 25.67
CA SER A 18 -10.43 41.91 24.95
C SER A 18 -9.08 42.63 25.18
N PRO A 19 -7.93 41.93 25.10
CA PRO A 19 -6.64 42.51 25.48
C PRO A 19 -6.19 43.68 24.59
N LEU A 20 -6.63 43.69 23.33
CA LEU A 20 -6.15 44.63 22.32
C LEU A 20 -7.12 45.81 22.11
N ILE A 21 -8.32 45.76 22.69
CA ILE A 21 -9.37 46.74 22.40
C ILE A 21 -8.95 48.18 22.76
N GLN A 22 -8.21 48.37 23.86
CA GLN A 22 -7.76 49.71 24.27
C GLN A 22 -6.79 50.32 23.26
N SER A 23 -5.90 49.49 22.70
CA SER A 23 -4.99 49.91 21.63
C SER A 23 -5.75 50.27 20.36
N VAL A 24 -6.84 49.56 20.06
CA VAL A 24 -7.72 49.87 18.93
C VAL A 24 -8.48 51.18 19.15
N LEU A 25 -9.05 51.39 20.34
CA LEU A 25 -9.77 52.63 20.69
C LEU A 25 -8.85 53.84 20.62
N ARG A 26 -7.63 53.74 21.17
CA ARG A 26 -6.61 54.79 21.05
C ARG A 26 -6.27 55.09 19.59
N ALA A 27 -6.10 54.06 18.78
CA ALA A 27 -5.81 54.20 17.36
C ALA A 27 -6.95 54.87 16.56
N ILE A 28 -8.21 54.73 17.00
CA ILE A 28 -9.35 55.45 16.43
C ILE A 28 -9.32 56.94 16.83
N ASP A 29 -8.94 57.25 18.07
CA ASP A 29 -8.83 58.62 18.57
C ASP A 29 -7.67 59.39 17.92
N GLU A 30 -6.57 58.70 17.63
CA GLU A 30 -5.38 59.24 16.95
C GLU A 30 -5.58 59.46 15.42
N GLN A 31 -6.80 59.28 14.88
CA GLN A 31 -7.04 59.50 13.46
C GLN A 31 -6.97 60.99 13.09
N THR A 32 -6.22 61.30 12.04
CA THR A 32 -6.13 62.65 11.42
C THR A 32 -7.49 63.18 10.93
N VAL A 33 -8.39 62.27 10.57
CA VAL A 33 -9.80 62.57 10.25
C VAL A 33 -10.65 61.78 11.24
N ALA A 34 -11.37 62.46 12.12
CA ALA A 34 -12.24 61.80 13.08
C ALA A 34 -13.49 61.21 12.39
N PRO A 35 -13.94 60.00 12.77
CA PRO A 35 -15.26 59.49 12.37
C PRO A 35 -16.37 60.37 12.97
N HIS A 36 -17.52 60.43 12.30
CA HIS A 36 -18.65 61.26 12.75
C HIS A 36 -19.40 60.65 13.94
N SER A 37 -19.34 59.32 14.06
CA SER A 37 -19.79 58.58 15.24
C SER A 37 -18.89 57.37 15.46
N VAL A 38 -18.68 56.98 16.72
CA VAL A 38 -18.05 55.70 17.07
C VAL A 38 -19.07 54.86 17.82
N THR A 39 -19.37 53.66 17.32
CA THR A 39 -20.26 52.71 17.99
C THR A 39 -19.50 51.43 18.32
N VAL A 40 -19.34 51.16 19.62
CA VAL A 40 -18.76 49.92 20.13
C VAL A 40 -19.88 48.88 20.28
N VAL A 41 -19.83 47.81 19.50
CA VAL A 41 -20.80 46.71 19.55
C VAL A 41 -20.22 45.59 20.41
N ASP A 42 -20.74 45.47 21.63
CA ASP A 42 -20.31 44.44 22.57
C ASP A 42 -21.12 43.15 22.37
N VAL A 43 -20.43 42.09 21.95
CA VAL A 43 -21.00 40.75 21.72
C VAL A 43 -20.70 39.77 22.86
N ALA A 44 -20.30 40.26 24.03
CA ALA A 44 -20.03 39.43 25.20
C ALA A 44 -21.19 38.47 25.52
N GLY A 45 -20.85 37.19 25.68
CA GLY A 45 -21.79 36.16 26.11
C GLY A 45 -21.96 36.14 27.64
N ARG A 46 -22.79 35.24 28.15
CA ARG A 46 -23.08 35.12 29.61
C ARG A 46 -21.86 34.88 30.51
N HIS A 47 -20.75 34.39 29.95
CA HIS A 47 -19.53 34.01 30.69
C HIS A 47 -18.31 34.87 30.33
N VAL A 48 -18.52 35.96 29.59
CA VAL A 48 -17.44 36.87 29.20
C VAL A 48 -17.77 38.22 29.82
N THR A 49 -16.79 38.85 30.47
CA THR A 49 -16.93 40.19 31.03
C THR A 49 -17.26 41.18 29.91
N PRO A 50 -18.44 41.84 29.96
CA PRO A 50 -18.78 42.90 29.01
C PRO A 50 -17.74 44.02 29.04
N PHE A 51 -17.63 44.76 27.93
CA PHE A 51 -16.73 45.89 27.88
C PHE A 51 -17.18 46.99 28.88
N PRO A 52 -16.29 47.50 29.74
CA PRO A 52 -16.62 48.52 30.73
C PRO A 52 -16.94 49.86 30.04
N ALA A 53 -18.12 50.41 30.33
CA ALA A 53 -18.57 51.67 29.72
C ALA A 53 -17.68 52.87 30.11
N GLU A 54 -17.00 52.81 31.26
CA GLU A 54 -16.06 53.84 31.73
C GLU A 54 -14.83 54.01 30.83
N ARG A 55 -14.53 53.03 29.96
CA ARG A 55 -13.39 53.06 29.04
C ARG A 55 -13.79 53.49 27.62
N LEU A 56 -15.01 53.98 27.42
CA LEU A 56 -15.46 54.52 26.13
C LEU A 56 -14.82 55.90 25.88
N PRO A 57 -14.33 56.18 24.67
CA PRO A 57 -13.94 57.53 24.27
C PRO A 57 -15.10 58.52 24.38
N GLU A 58 -14.79 59.80 24.60
CA GLU A 58 -15.80 60.86 24.58
C GLU A 58 -16.51 60.90 23.20
N GLY A 59 -17.85 60.88 23.21
CA GLY A 59 -18.66 60.84 21.98
C GLY A 59 -18.85 59.46 21.35
N ALA A 60 -18.30 58.39 21.94
CA ALA A 60 -18.58 57.02 21.52
C ALA A 60 -19.82 56.44 22.22
N ASP A 61 -20.62 55.68 21.48
CA ASP A 61 -21.78 54.93 22.00
C ASP A 61 -21.47 53.43 22.10
N ILE A 62 -22.11 52.73 23.05
CA ILE A 62 -21.98 51.29 23.23
C ILE A 62 -23.32 50.59 23.05
N VAL A 63 -23.37 49.64 22.12
CA VAL A 63 -24.55 48.84 21.84
C VAL A 63 -24.30 47.40 22.25
N ARG A 64 -24.96 46.98 23.33
CA ARG A 64 -24.83 45.62 23.88
C ARG A 64 -25.82 44.66 23.22
N VAL A 65 -25.34 43.92 22.23
CA VAL A 65 -26.17 42.99 21.45
C VAL A 65 -26.18 41.56 22.00
N GLY A 66 -25.31 41.27 22.98
CA GLY A 66 -25.11 39.94 23.56
C GLY A 66 -24.48 38.96 22.58
N ARG A 67 -24.62 37.64 22.81
CA ARG A 67 -23.97 36.61 22.01
C ARG A 67 -24.44 36.64 20.53
N ALA A 68 -23.67 37.29 19.68
CA ALA A 68 -23.86 37.29 18.23
C ALA A 68 -23.24 36.04 17.60
N ARG A 69 -23.81 35.56 16.48
CA ARG A 69 -23.29 34.37 15.77
C ARG A 69 -22.03 34.66 14.95
N ASN A 70 -21.97 35.84 14.35
CA ASN A 70 -20.87 36.33 13.52
C ASN A 70 -20.91 37.86 13.45
N LEU A 71 -19.95 38.46 12.75
CA LEU A 71 -19.86 39.91 12.53
C LEU A 71 -21.15 40.52 11.95
N GLY A 72 -21.75 39.85 10.96
CA GLY A 72 -22.98 40.31 10.32
C GLY A 72 -24.19 40.33 11.24
N ASP A 73 -24.32 39.34 12.13
CA ASP A 73 -25.36 39.29 13.17
C ASP A 73 -25.15 40.41 14.19
N ALA A 74 -23.91 40.70 14.57
CA ALA A 74 -23.57 41.78 15.49
C ALA A 74 -23.98 43.15 14.93
N ILE A 75 -23.56 43.47 13.69
CA ILE A 75 -23.89 44.74 13.03
C ILE A 75 -25.40 44.89 12.84
N ARG A 76 -26.09 43.84 12.39
CA ARG A 76 -27.55 43.87 12.17
C ARG A 76 -28.32 44.14 13.46
N ARG A 77 -27.92 43.51 14.57
CA ARG A 77 -28.53 43.74 15.87
C ARG A 77 -28.24 45.15 16.38
N ALA A 78 -27.01 45.62 16.23
CA ALA A 78 -26.64 46.97 16.63
C ALA A 78 -27.42 48.03 15.84
N GLN A 79 -27.60 47.82 14.54
CA GLN A 79 -28.46 48.66 13.69
C GLN A 79 -29.91 48.64 14.18
N SER A 80 -30.48 47.46 14.49
CA SER A 80 -31.86 47.34 14.99
C SER A 80 -32.08 47.96 16.37
N GLN A 81 -31.03 48.12 17.16
CA GLN A 81 -31.05 48.76 18.49
C GLN A 81 -30.76 50.27 18.42
N GLY A 82 -30.64 50.84 17.21
CA GLY A 82 -30.47 52.28 17.02
C GLY A 82 -29.04 52.80 17.13
N GLY A 83 -28.02 51.96 16.87
CA GLY A 83 -26.62 52.39 16.89
C GLY A 83 -26.35 53.59 15.98
N ALA A 84 -25.63 54.59 16.50
CA ALA A 84 -25.42 55.90 15.85
C ALA A 84 -24.86 55.81 14.42
N PHE A 85 -24.01 54.81 14.14
CA PHE A 85 -23.42 54.57 12.83
C PHE A 85 -24.45 54.39 11.70
N ALA A 86 -25.66 53.92 12.01
CA ALA A 86 -26.69 53.62 11.03
C ALA A 86 -27.20 54.87 10.29
N SER A 87 -27.01 56.06 10.86
CA SER A 87 -27.38 57.35 10.25
C SER A 87 -26.38 57.85 9.21
N HIS A 88 -25.22 57.20 9.07
CA HIS A 88 -24.12 57.65 8.22
C HIS A 88 -24.06 56.90 6.89
N GLN A 89 -23.56 57.59 5.86
CA GLN A 89 -23.49 57.04 4.49
C GLN A 89 -22.46 55.90 4.37
N TRP A 90 -21.37 55.98 5.14
CA TRP A 90 -20.30 55.00 5.13
C TRP A 90 -20.09 54.42 6.53
N TRP A 91 -19.87 53.12 6.58
CA TRP A 91 -19.63 52.35 7.79
C TRP A 91 -18.20 51.84 7.78
N TRP A 92 -17.41 52.24 8.78
CA TRP A 92 -16.04 51.79 8.95
C TRP A 92 -15.98 50.67 9.98
N ILE A 93 -15.81 49.43 9.52
CA ILE A 93 -15.89 48.22 10.34
C ILE A 93 -14.51 47.87 10.89
N LEU A 94 -14.40 47.84 12.21
CA LEU A 94 -13.20 47.51 12.97
C LEU A 94 -13.46 46.33 13.88
N HIS A 95 -12.44 45.48 14.04
CA HIS A 95 -12.42 44.40 15.01
C HIS A 95 -11.68 44.83 16.28
N ASP A 96 -11.89 44.10 17.37
CA ASP A 96 -11.19 44.31 18.64
C ASP A 96 -9.68 44.02 18.61
N ASP A 97 -9.17 43.46 17.50
CA ASP A 97 -7.78 43.12 17.24
C ASP A 97 -7.17 43.86 16.03
N CYS A 98 -7.75 45.01 15.67
CA CYS A 98 -7.48 45.75 14.43
C CYS A 98 -7.24 47.24 14.72
N ALA A 99 -5.98 47.65 14.89
CA ALA A 99 -5.58 49.03 15.21
C ALA A 99 -5.19 49.82 13.94
N PRO A 100 -5.96 50.83 13.52
CA PRO A 100 -5.62 51.66 12.35
C PRO A 100 -4.43 52.60 12.58
N GLU A 101 -3.67 52.92 11.52
CA GLU A 101 -2.66 54.00 11.58
C GLU A 101 -3.32 55.39 11.47
N PRO A 102 -2.67 56.48 11.94
CA PRO A 102 -3.30 57.81 12.05
C PRO A 102 -3.93 58.38 10.76
N GLU A 103 -3.43 58.02 9.58
CA GLU A 103 -3.93 58.51 8.29
C GLU A 103 -4.96 57.56 7.62
N CYS A 104 -5.29 56.43 8.26
CA CYS A 104 -6.06 55.34 7.66
C CYS A 104 -7.44 55.79 7.18
N LEU A 105 -8.24 56.45 8.02
CA LEU A 105 -9.58 56.88 7.64
C LEU A 105 -9.57 57.97 6.55
N GLY A 106 -8.57 58.87 6.59
CA GLY A 106 -8.35 59.88 5.55
C GLY A 106 -8.07 59.26 4.19
N GLU A 107 -7.20 58.25 4.12
CA GLU A 107 -6.90 57.53 2.87
C GLU A 107 -8.08 56.69 2.37
N LEU A 108 -8.83 56.04 3.27
CA LEU A 108 -10.03 55.28 2.91
C LEU A 108 -11.12 56.16 2.28
N THR A 109 -11.40 57.31 2.90
CA THR A 109 -12.40 58.27 2.39
C THR A 109 -11.95 58.89 1.06
N ARG A 110 -10.65 59.16 0.91
CA ARG A 110 -10.06 59.62 -0.36
C ARG A 110 -10.20 58.57 -1.46
N ALA A 111 -9.85 57.32 -1.19
CA ALA A 111 -10.00 56.22 -2.16
C ALA A 111 -11.46 55.98 -2.54
N ALA A 112 -12.38 56.03 -1.56
CA ALA A 112 -13.82 55.98 -1.81
C ALA A 112 -14.29 57.12 -2.73
N SER A 113 -13.60 58.26 -2.77
CA SER A 113 -13.98 59.43 -3.58
C SER A 113 -13.69 59.29 -5.07
N VAL A 114 -12.82 58.35 -5.44
CA VAL A 114 -12.37 58.10 -6.83
C VAL A 114 -13.52 57.65 -7.74
N GLY A 115 -14.60 57.05 -7.22
CA GLY A 115 -15.72 56.62 -8.06
C GLY A 115 -17.05 56.49 -7.34
N LYS A 116 -18.15 56.87 -8.02
CA LYS A 116 -19.52 56.75 -7.50
C LYS A 116 -20.01 55.31 -7.35
N THR A 117 -19.37 54.35 -8.03
CA THR A 117 -19.72 52.93 -7.98
C THR A 117 -18.95 52.16 -6.90
N VAL A 118 -18.01 52.80 -6.20
CA VAL A 118 -17.27 52.18 -5.10
C VAL A 118 -18.23 51.93 -3.94
N ALA A 119 -18.37 50.66 -3.54
CA ALA A 119 -19.17 50.26 -2.39
C ALA A 119 -18.33 49.84 -1.19
N ALA A 120 -17.14 49.30 -1.42
CA ALA A 120 -16.26 48.79 -0.38
C ALA A 120 -14.81 49.17 -0.66
N VAL A 121 -14.11 49.64 0.36
CA VAL A 121 -12.68 49.95 0.35
C VAL A 121 -11.99 49.17 1.45
N GLY A 122 -11.07 48.30 1.07
CA GLY A 122 -10.22 47.55 2.00
C GLY A 122 -8.94 48.32 2.36
N VAL A 123 -8.39 47.99 3.52
CA VAL A 123 -7.10 48.49 4.02
C VAL A 123 -5.96 47.56 3.66
N LYS A 124 -4.73 48.09 3.69
CA LYS A 124 -3.50 47.31 3.82
C LYS A 124 -3.37 46.81 5.25
N GLN A 125 -3.47 45.50 5.45
CA GLN A 125 -3.30 44.88 6.76
C GLN A 125 -1.85 44.49 6.99
N LEU A 126 -1.30 44.90 8.13
CA LEU A 126 0.04 44.62 8.61
C LEU A 126 -0.02 43.79 9.89
N SER A 127 1.07 43.12 10.22
CA SER A 127 1.25 42.44 11.49
C SER A 127 1.16 43.43 12.65
N TRP A 128 0.91 42.92 13.86
CA TRP A 128 0.72 43.79 15.03
C TRP A 128 1.95 44.67 15.33
N ASP A 129 3.15 44.19 15.01
CA ASP A 129 4.42 44.94 15.08
C ASP A 129 4.63 45.93 13.91
N GLY A 130 3.75 45.93 12.90
CA GLY A 130 3.79 46.79 11.72
C GLY A 130 4.84 46.41 10.67
N ARG A 131 5.55 45.29 10.83
CA ARG A 131 6.70 44.94 9.97
C ARG A 131 6.32 44.10 8.75
N ARG A 132 5.39 43.16 8.91
CA ARG A 132 5.02 42.16 7.90
C ARG A 132 3.68 42.53 7.28
N LEU A 133 3.58 42.41 5.97
CA LEU A 133 2.35 42.54 5.22
C LEU A 133 1.51 41.27 5.45
N LEU A 134 0.23 41.46 5.78
CA LEU A 134 -0.69 40.36 6.06
C LEU A 134 -1.69 40.14 4.92
N GLU A 135 -2.42 41.18 4.52
CA GLU A 135 -3.45 41.09 3.48
C GLU A 135 -3.56 42.44 2.74
N LEU A 136 -3.63 42.39 1.42
CA LEU A 136 -3.94 43.55 0.57
C LEU A 136 -4.99 43.13 -0.46
N GLY A 137 -6.24 43.05 -0.01
CA GLY A 137 -7.34 42.49 -0.79
C GLY A 137 -7.34 40.96 -0.88
N ILE A 138 -8.44 40.40 -1.37
CA ILE A 138 -8.67 38.97 -1.51
C ILE A 138 -8.66 38.62 -2.98
N PHE A 139 -7.67 37.84 -3.41
CA PHE A 139 -7.61 37.20 -4.71
C PHE A 139 -8.00 35.74 -4.56
N ALA A 140 -8.95 35.26 -5.36
CA ALA A 140 -9.41 33.88 -5.26
C ALA A 140 -9.91 33.35 -6.60
N THR A 141 -9.83 32.03 -6.76
CA THR A 141 -10.44 31.33 -7.89
C THR A 141 -11.97 31.22 -7.73
N ALA A 142 -12.65 30.82 -8.81
CA ALA A 142 -14.08 30.46 -8.77
C ALA A 142 -14.42 29.47 -7.63
N SER A 143 -13.52 28.53 -7.31
CA SER A 143 -13.67 27.56 -6.22
C SER A 143 -13.42 28.10 -4.80
N ALA A 144 -13.31 29.43 -4.67
CA ALA A 144 -13.00 30.14 -3.43
C ALA A 144 -11.65 29.77 -2.81
N ARG A 145 -10.76 29.07 -3.54
CA ARG A 145 -9.33 28.99 -3.17
C ARG A 145 -8.73 30.38 -3.26
N ARG A 146 -8.21 30.89 -2.15
CA ARG A 146 -7.44 32.14 -2.13
C ARG A 146 -6.08 31.92 -2.79
N LEU A 147 -5.60 32.94 -3.51
CA LEU A 147 -4.22 33.03 -3.99
C LEU A 147 -3.47 33.93 -3.00
N GLU A 148 -2.43 33.41 -2.38
CA GLU A 148 -1.59 34.19 -1.46
C GLU A 148 -0.60 35.02 -2.28
N ARG A 149 -0.97 36.27 -2.58
CA ARG A 149 -0.06 37.22 -3.23
C ARG A 149 0.97 37.82 -2.27
N VAL A 150 0.61 37.88 -0.99
CA VAL A 150 1.47 38.31 0.11
C VAL A 150 1.98 37.06 0.80
N GLY A 151 3.29 36.84 0.74
CA GLY A 151 3.96 35.72 1.38
C GLY A 151 4.01 35.85 2.90
N GLU A 152 4.15 34.71 3.57
CA GLU A 152 4.33 34.63 5.01
C GLU A 152 5.69 35.28 5.37
N GLY A 153 5.65 36.41 6.06
CA GLY A 153 6.86 37.19 6.40
C GLY A 153 7.26 38.27 5.40
N ASP A 154 6.49 38.48 4.32
CA ASP A 154 6.74 39.58 3.39
C ASP A 154 6.73 40.93 4.12
N ILE A 155 7.76 41.74 3.93
CA ILE A 155 7.83 43.11 4.46
C ILE A 155 7.22 44.10 3.47
N ASP A 156 6.61 45.18 3.97
CA ASP A 156 6.01 46.22 3.14
C ASP A 156 7.10 47.14 2.54
N GLN A 157 7.43 46.93 1.27
CA GLN A 157 8.36 47.75 0.47
C GLN A 157 7.61 48.57 -0.61
N GLY A 158 6.28 48.64 -0.54
CA GLY A 158 5.44 49.28 -1.56
C GLY A 158 5.22 48.43 -2.82
N GLN A 159 5.65 47.16 -2.82
CA GLN A 159 5.59 46.25 -3.98
C GLN A 159 4.17 45.97 -4.50
N HIS A 160 3.15 46.30 -3.73
CA HIS A 160 1.75 46.08 -4.08
C HIS A 160 0.90 47.37 -4.14
N ASP A 161 1.53 48.54 -4.07
CA ASP A 161 0.83 49.84 -4.00
C ASP A 161 0.12 50.24 -5.30
N GLY A 162 0.39 49.54 -6.41
CA GLY A 162 -0.36 49.69 -7.67
C GLY A 162 -1.70 48.93 -7.71
N THR A 163 -2.07 48.19 -6.67
CA THR A 163 -3.29 47.37 -6.63
C THR A 163 -4.51 48.21 -6.28
N CYS A 164 -5.50 48.27 -7.18
CA CYS A 164 -6.72 49.07 -6.97
C CYS A 164 -7.99 48.20 -6.89
N ASP A 165 -8.43 47.55 -7.99
CA ASP A 165 -9.63 46.70 -7.99
C ASP A 165 -9.32 45.26 -7.55
N VAL A 166 -10.16 44.71 -6.67
CA VAL A 166 -10.00 43.35 -6.13
C VAL A 166 -11.33 42.61 -6.07
N LEU A 167 -11.29 41.27 -6.01
CA LEU A 167 -12.50 40.44 -5.92
C LEU A 167 -13.25 40.62 -4.59
N GLY A 168 -12.51 40.83 -3.51
CA GLY A 168 -13.05 41.09 -2.17
C GLY A 168 -11.96 41.67 -1.27
N VAL A 169 -12.33 42.03 -0.04
CA VAL A 169 -11.42 42.60 0.96
C VAL A 169 -11.73 42.01 2.34
N GLY A 170 -10.72 41.91 3.21
CA GLY A 170 -10.92 41.53 4.61
C GLY A 170 -11.86 42.48 5.34
N THR A 171 -12.55 41.97 6.37
CA THR A 171 -13.52 42.78 7.14
C THR A 171 -12.87 43.67 8.20
N ALA A 172 -11.62 43.38 8.59
CA ALA A 172 -10.85 44.20 9.51
C ALA A 172 -10.42 45.50 8.81
N GLY A 173 -10.94 46.64 9.27
CA GLY A 173 -10.67 47.97 8.70
C GLY A 173 -11.49 48.31 7.46
N LEU A 174 -12.53 47.54 7.14
CA LEU A 174 -13.33 47.70 5.93
C LEU A 174 -14.19 48.97 5.98
N LEU A 175 -14.05 49.86 4.98
CA LEU A 175 -14.98 50.97 4.76
C LEU A 175 -16.06 50.55 3.75
N LEU A 176 -17.33 50.53 4.17
CA LEU A 176 -18.45 50.01 3.40
C LEU A 176 -19.57 51.04 3.27
N ARG A 177 -20.17 51.17 2.09
CA ARG A 177 -21.29 52.08 1.85
C ARG A 177 -22.59 51.46 2.37
N ALA A 178 -23.37 52.21 3.15
CA ALA A 178 -24.56 51.72 3.82
C ALA A 178 -25.63 51.20 2.84
N ASP A 179 -25.91 51.96 1.78
CA ASP A 179 -26.84 51.59 0.69
C ASP A 179 -26.42 50.28 -0.01
N ALA A 180 -25.12 50.09 -0.21
CA ALA A 180 -24.57 48.90 -0.86
C ALA A 180 -24.65 47.67 0.05
N TYR A 181 -24.43 47.83 1.36
CA TYR A 181 -24.62 46.77 2.35
C TYR A 181 -26.08 46.29 2.37
N GLU A 182 -27.03 47.23 2.37
CA GLU A 182 -28.46 46.94 2.34
C GLU A 182 -28.89 46.30 1.02
N ALA A 183 -28.40 46.82 -0.12
CA ALA A 183 -28.72 46.31 -1.45
C ALA A 183 -28.36 44.82 -1.62
N VAL A 184 -27.27 44.35 -1.00
CA VAL A 184 -26.85 42.94 -1.06
C VAL A 184 -27.37 42.10 0.11
N GLY A 185 -28.10 42.69 1.06
CA GLY A 185 -28.70 42.00 2.21
C GLY A 185 -27.73 41.70 3.37
N GLY A 186 -26.63 42.45 3.48
CA GLY A 186 -25.61 42.35 4.53
C GLY A 186 -24.71 41.12 4.42
N PHE A 187 -23.95 40.79 5.48
CA PHE A 187 -23.10 39.59 5.49
C PHE A 187 -23.92 38.29 5.52
N ASP A 188 -23.37 37.19 4.98
CA ASP A 188 -24.05 35.90 4.98
C ASP A 188 -24.06 35.29 6.41
N PRO A 189 -25.23 34.96 6.98
CA PRO A 189 -25.32 34.39 8.32
C PRO A 189 -24.69 32.98 8.46
N ALA A 190 -24.35 32.31 7.37
CA ALA A 190 -23.72 30.98 7.39
C ALA A 190 -22.18 31.02 7.41
N LEU A 191 -21.58 32.20 7.26
CA LEU A 191 -20.14 32.44 7.28
C LEU A 191 -19.73 33.17 8.58
N GLY A 192 -18.42 33.22 8.87
CA GLY A 192 -17.88 33.84 10.09
C GLY A 192 -17.03 32.89 10.94
N PRO A 193 -15.79 33.27 11.33
CA PRO A 193 -15.08 34.53 11.00
C PRO A 193 -14.39 34.53 9.62
N PHE A 194 -14.45 33.41 8.88
CA PHE A 194 -13.74 33.27 7.60
C PHE A 194 -14.70 33.32 6.41
N GLY A 195 -14.22 33.87 5.29
CA GLY A 195 -14.91 33.85 3.99
C GLY A 195 -15.95 34.96 3.79
N ASP A 196 -16.28 35.74 4.81
CA ASP A 196 -17.28 36.82 4.75
C ASP A 196 -16.93 37.90 3.73
N GLY A 197 -15.70 38.40 3.76
CA GLY A 197 -15.23 39.44 2.85
C GLY A 197 -15.22 39.02 1.37
N LEU A 198 -14.91 37.74 1.09
CA LEU A 198 -14.94 37.19 -0.27
C LEU A 198 -16.38 37.05 -0.79
N ASP A 199 -17.29 36.56 0.04
CA ASP A 199 -18.70 36.43 -0.31
C ASP A 199 -19.35 37.80 -0.55
N MET A 200 -19.09 38.75 0.35
CA MET A 200 -19.56 40.13 0.23
C MET A 200 -19.05 40.78 -1.05
N GLY A 201 -17.74 40.67 -1.33
CA GLY A 201 -17.15 41.25 -2.54
C GLY A 201 -17.78 40.73 -3.82
N ARG A 202 -17.98 39.41 -3.93
CA ARG A 202 -18.69 38.80 -5.07
C ARG A 202 -20.11 39.32 -5.22
N ARG A 203 -20.86 39.48 -4.12
CA ARG A 203 -22.24 39.98 -4.17
C ARG A 203 -22.30 41.47 -4.53
N LEU A 204 -21.37 42.29 -4.05
CA LEU A 204 -21.26 43.71 -4.42
C LEU A 204 -20.96 43.88 -5.91
N HIS A 205 -19.99 43.13 -6.45
CA HIS A 205 -19.69 43.12 -7.88
C HIS A 205 -20.89 42.68 -8.73
N LEU A 206 -21.61 41.65 -8.29
CA LEU A 206 -22.84 41.19 -8.95
C LEU A 206 -23.99 42.19 -8.85
N ALA A 207 -24.01 43.06 -7.85
CA ALA A 207 -24.96 44.17 -7.71
C ALA A 207 -24.56 45.42 -8.54
N GLY A 208 -23.43 45.38 -9.26
CA GLY A 208 -22.95 46.48 -10.10
C GLY A 208 -22.02 47.47 -9.38
N TYR A 209 -21.60 47.17 -8.15
CA TYR A 209 -20.65 47.98 -7.41
C TYR A 209 -19.20 47.53 -7.61
N ARG A 210 -18.25 48.40 -7.26
CA ARG A 210 -16.81 48.11 -7.24
C ARG A 210 -16.31 47.93 -5.82
N VAL A 211 -15.36 47.02 -5.67
CA VAL A 211 -14.61 46.76 -4.45
C VAL A 211 -13.15 47.05 -4.73
N ILE A 212 -12.58 47.97 -3.96
CA ILE A 212 -11.20 48.43 -4.16
C ILE A 212 -10.40 48.30 -2.87
N VAL A 213 -9.07 48.43 -2.98
CA VAL A 213 -8.16 48.56 -1.85
C VAL A 213 -7.55 49.96 -1.86
N ALA A 214 -7.29 50.52 -0.68
CA ALA A 214 -6.50 51.72 -0.49
C ALA A 214 -5.13 51.33 0.10
N PRO A 215 -4.07 51.16 -0.71
CA PRO A 215 -2.78 50.66 -0.22
C PRO A 215 -2.11 51.55 0.83
N ARG A 216 -2.43 52.85 0.83
CA ARG A 216 -1.95 53.82 1.83
C ARG A 216 -2.73 53.77 3.15
N ALA A 217 -3.95 53.22 3.16
CA ALA A 217 -4.71 53.05 4.38
C ALA A 217 -4.20 51.80 5.13
N ARG A 218 -3.41 52.01 6.18
CA ARG A 218 -2.70 50.95 6.90
C ARG A 218 -3.38 50.61 8.22
N VAL A 219 -3.43 49.32 8.54
CA VAL A 219 -4.03 48.78 9.76
C VAL A 219 -3.16 47.66 10.31
N ARG A 220 -2.86 47.68 11.60
CA ARG A 220 -2.21 46.58 12.33
C ARG A 220 -3.26 45.59 12.82
N HIS A 221 -3.15 44.32 12.42
CA HIS A 221 -4.16 43.30 12.71
C HIS A 221 -3.50 42.07 13.35
N ALA A 222 -3.98 41.65 14.52
CA ALA A 222 -3.41 40.52 15.24
C ALA A 222 -3.93 39.14 14.78
N ARG A 223 -4.96 39.11 13.91
CA ARG A 223 -5.58 37.87 13.38
C ARG A 223 -5.98 36.90 14.50
N ALA A 224 -6.54 37.38 15.61
CA ALA A 224 -6.85 36.57 16.79
C ALA A 224 -7.74 35.36 16.45
N SER A 225 -8.63 35.47 15.47
CA SER A 225 -9.50 34.37 15.01
C SER A 225 -8.78 33.23 14.27
N LEU A 226 -7.57 33.48 13.75
CA LEU A 226 -6.71 32.49 13.08
C LEU A 226 -6.04 31.56 14.08
N HIS A 227 -5.64 32.09 15.24
CA HIS A 227 -4.86 31.40 16.29
C HIS A 227 -5.71 30.96 17.50
N ALA A 228 -6.83 31.62 17.80
CA ALA A 228 -7.66 31.31 18.96
C ALA A 228 -8.59 30.10 18.70
N ALA A 229 -8.14 28.92 19.13
CA ALA A 229 -8.98 27.73 19.31
C ALA A 229 -8.54 26.83 20.47
N ALA A 230 -7.84 27.38 21.47
CA ALA A 230 -7.78 26.78 22.81
C ALA A 230 -8.91 27.39 23.66
N ASP A 231 -9.67 26.55 24.36
CA ASP A 231 -10.84 26.92 25.15
C ASP A 231 -10.58 28.07 26.15
N PRO A 232 -11.52 29.01 26.36
CA PRO A 232 -11.39 30.06 27.37
C PRO A 232 -11.51 29.56 28.83
N ALA A 233 -11.63 28.23 29.05
CA ALA A 233 -11.88 27.65 30.37
C ALA A 233 -10.60 27.24 31.13
N GLY A 234 -9.40 27.57 30.64
CA GLY A 234 -8.13 27.06 31.20
C GLY A 234 -6.96 28.04 31.31
N ALA A 235 -7.15 29.34 31.13
CA ALA A 235 -6.07 30.32 31.33
C ALA A 235 -5.98 30.73 32.80
N SER A 236 -5.33 29.89 33.62
CA SER A 236 -4.81 30.34 34.91
C SER A 236 -3.72 31.39 34.66
N ALA A 237 -3.74 32.44 35.48
CA ALA A 237 -2.83 33.56 35.47
C ALA A 237 -1.36 33.12 35.41
N LEU A 238 -0.67 33.48 34.32
CA LEU A 238 0.79 33.51 34.25
C LEU A 238 1.24 34.87 33.72
N THR A 239 1.52 35.73 34.71
CA THR A 239 2.63 36.69 34.78
C THR A 239 2.80 37.70 33.64
N ALA A 240 2.22 38.88 33.86
CA ALA A 240 2.79 40.15 33.43
C ALA A 240 4.07 40.44 34.24
N SER A 241 5.23 40.10 33.72
CA SER A 241 6.53 40.75 34.00
C SER A 241 7.66 40.05 33.24
N GLY A 242 8.26 40.73 32.27
CA GLY A 242 9.44 40.26 31.56
C GLY A 242 9.63 40.91 30.19
N SER A 243 10.68 41.71 30.08
CA SER A 243 11.19 42.38 28.88
C SER A 243 11.37 41.44 27.67
N PRO A 244 11.13 41.88 26.42
CA PRO A 244 11.20 41.02 25.24
C PRO A 244 12.54 41.20 24.50
N GLU A 245 13.59 40.52 24.94
CA GLU A 245 14.77 40.23 24.10
C GLU A 245 15.19 38.78 24.35
N GLY A 246 15.07 37.93 23.33
CA GLY A 246 15.62 36.57 23.34
C GLY A 246 14.67 35.46 22.89
N SER A 247 14.81 35.06 21.63
CA SER A 247 14.67 33.68 21.14
C SER A 247 13.38 32.91 21.48
N ARG A 248 12.25 33.28 20.86
CA ARG A 248 11.03 32.44 20.77
C ARG A 248 10.34 32.48 19.40
N GLU A 249 11.05 32.86 18.33
CA GLU A 249 10.45 32.92 16.99
C GLU A 249 10.71 31.62 16.21
N SER A 250 9.62 30.90 15.89
CA SER A 250 9.36 30.14 14.63
C SER A 250 8.70 28.75 14.81
N SER A 251 8.83 28.06 15.95
CA SER A 251 8.36 26.66 16.06
C SER A 251 6.93 26.50 16.62
N GLY A 252 6.28 27.59 17.07
CA GLY A 252 4.93 27.57 17.66
C GLY A 252 3.78 27.84 16.68
N ASP A 253 4.01 28.63 15.62
CA ASP A 253 2.93 29.20 14.80
C ASP A 253 2.17 28.17 13.94
N ALA A 254 2.84 27.09 13.50
CA ALA A 254 2.23 26.08 12.64
C ALA A 254 1.16 25.21 13.36
N CYS A 255 1.35 24.93 14.65
CA CYS A 255 0.38 24.17 15.45
C CYS A 255 -0.90 24.97 15.73
N ASP A 256 -0.79 26.29 15.88
CA ASP A 256 -1.92 27.16 16.21
C ASP A 256 -2.81 27.45 14.99
N GLU A 257 -2.23 27.53 13.79
CA GLU A 257 -2.95 27.68 12.53
C GLU A 257 -3.83 26.47 12.16
N ASP A 258 -3.38 25.26 12.48
CA ASP A 258 -4.08 24.01 12.18
C ASP A 258 -5.45 23.93 12.89
N ALA A 259 -5.60 24.60 14.03
CA ALA A 259 -6.82 24.59 14.82
C ALA A 259 -7.98 25.37 14.14
N SER A 260 -7.69 26.38 13.32
CA SER A 260 -8.71 27.11 12.54
C SER A 260 -9.05 26.44 11.20
N PHE A 261 -8.31 25.41 10.78
CA PHE A 261 -8.38 24.81 9.45
C PHE A 261 -9.80 24.34 9.07
N ARG A 262 -10.52 23.66 9.97
CA ARG A 262 -11.90 23.19 9.71
C ARG A 262 -12.82 24.33 9.30
N ARG A 263 -12.76 25.46 10.01
CA ARG A 263 -13.60 26.64 9.78
C ARG A 263 -13.23 27.32 8.45
N ARG A 264 -11.93 27.48 8.18
CA ARG A 264 -11.40 27.99 6.89
C ARG A 264 -11.87 27.13 5.72
N ARG A 265 -11.76 25.80 5.85
CA ARG A 265 -12.14 24.84 4.82
C ARG A 265 -13.65 24.81 4.59
N TYR A 266 -14.47 24.88 5.63
CA TYR A 266 -15.92 24.99 5.51
C TYR A 266 -16.31 26.27 4.74
N ALA A 267 -15.76 27.43 5.11
CA ALA A 267 -16.05 28.69 4.44
C ALA A 267 -15.68 28.65 2.94
N GLN A 268 -14.55 28.02 2.60
CA GLN A 268 -14.15 27.79 1.21
C GLN A 268 -15.18 26.94 0.45
N LEU A 269 -15.55 25.78 0.99
CA LEU A 269 -16.51 24.88 0.35
C LEU A 269 -17.90 25.54 0.20
N TYR A 270 -18.34 26.25 1.24
CA TYR A 270 -19.59 26.99 1.23
C TYR A 270 -19.60 28.06 0.12
N ASN A 271 -18.54 28.87 0.03
CA ASN A 271 -18.40 29.89 -1.01
C ASN A 271 -18.29 29.30 -2.42
N TRP A 272 -17.71 28.12 -2.57
CA TRP A 272 -17.68 27.41 -3.85
C TRP A 272 -19.09 26.95 -4.25
N CYS A 273 -19.80 26.26 -3.37
CA CYS A 273 -21.18 25.82 -3.62
C CYS A 273 -22.15 26.99 -3.83
N LYS A 274 -21.90 28.15 -3.22
CA LYS A 274 -22.71 29.37 -3.42
C LYS A 274 -22.44 30.04 -4.77
N ALA A 275 -21.22 29.97 -5.31
CA ALA A 275 -20.86 30.58 -6.59
C ALA A 275 -21.31 29.77 -7.82
N VAL A 276 -21.36 28.44 -7.71
CA VAL A 276 -21.61 27.52 -8.84
C VAL A 276 -23.06 27.62 -9.38
N PRO A 277 -23.30 27.46 -10.70
CA PRO A 277 -24.65 27.42 -11.26
C PRO A 277 -25.53 26.36 -10.60
N LEU A 278 -26.85 26.61 -10.50
CA LEU A 278 -27.77 25.71 -9.77
C LEU A 278 -27.77 24.28 -10.34
N LEU A 279 -27.74 24.14 -11.66
CA LEU A 279 -27.70 22.84 -12.35
C LEU A 279 -26.41 22.06 -12.09
N ALA A 280 -25.29 22.73 -11.78
CA ALA A 280 -24.00 22.09 -11.51
C ALA A 280 -23.81 21.73 -10.02
N LEU A 281 -24.67 22.26 -9.14
CA LEU A 281 -24.59 22.01 -7.69
C LEU A 281 -24.71 20.52 -7.30
N PRO A 282 -25.65 19.71 -7.83
CA PRO A 282 -25.74 18.29 -7.45
C PRO A 282 -24.49 17.51 -7.87
N PHE A 283 -23.94 17.81 -9.06
CA PHE A 283 -22.69 17.21 -9.53
C PHE A 283 -21.50 17.61 -8.66
N LEU A 284 -21.41 18.87 -8.25
CA LEU A 284 -20.39 19.32 -7.30
C LEU A 284 -20.55 18.67 -5.92
N ALA A 285 -21.77 18.50 -5.43
CA ALA A 285 -22.03 17.84 -4.16
C ALA A 285 -21.57 16.38 -4.19
N LEU A 286 -21.90 15.64 -5.26
CA LEU A 286 -21.44 14.27 -5.48
C LEU A 286 -19.91 14.23 -5.58
N TRP A 287 -19.32 15.16 -6.33
CA TRP A 287 -17.86 15.30 -6.45
C TRP A 287 -17.19 15.52 -5.09
N LEU A 288 -17.73 16.41 -4.25
CA LEU A 288 -17.20 16.68 -2.92
C LEU A 288 -17.35 15.49 -1.98
N LEU A 289 -18.43 14.70 -2.11
CA LEU A 289 -18.67 13.51 -1.31
C LEU A 289 -17.63 12.42 -1.59
N VAL A 290 -17.16 12.29 -2.83
CA VAL A 290 -16.08 11.37 -3.22
C VAL A 290 -14.69 11.94 -2.92
N TRP A 291 -14.45 13.20 -3.30
CA TRP A 291 -13.12 13.78 -3.28
C TRP A 291 -12.66 14.21 -1.89
N THR A 292 -13.56 14.54 -0.97
CA THR A 292 -13.18 14.96 0.39
C THR A 292 -12.59 13.81 1.21
N PRO A 293 -13.19 12.60 1.22
CA PRO A 293 -12.53 11.40 1.77
C PRO A 293 -11.21 11.09 1.07
N ALA A 294 -11.16 11.17 -0.26
CA ALA A 294 -9.93 10.95 -1.02
C ALA A 294 -8.81 11.94 -0.61
N ARG A 295 -9.15 13.21 -0.37
CA ARG A 295 -8.19 14.21 0.17
C ARG A 295 -7.82 13.94 1.62
N ALA A 296 -8.75 13.49 2.46
CA ALA A 296 -8.44 13.12 3.85
C ALA A 296 -7.46 11.93 3.90
N ILE A 297 -7.68 10.90 3.07
CA ILE A 297 -6.74 9.80 2.85
C ILE A 297 -5.43 10.33 2.28
N GLY A 298 -5.48 11.21 1.30
CA GLY A 298 -4.32 11.92 0.77
C GLY A 298 -3.51 12.62 1.85
N ARG A 299 -4.18 13.31 2.79
CA ARG A 299 -3.51 13.97 3.92
C ARG A 299 -2.83 12.97 4.85
N ILE A 300 -3.51 11.87 5.18
CA ILE A 300 -2.95 10.76 5.98
C ILE A 300 -1.71 10.17 5.29
N THR A 301 -1.81 9.86 3.99
CA THR A 301 -0.67 9.31 3.21
C THR A 301 0.44 10.33 3.04
N THR A 302 0.12 11.64 3.03
CA THR A 302 1.10 12.74 3.04
C THR A 302 1.58 13.18 4.44
N GLY A 303 1.31 12.41 5.50
CA GLY A 303 1.80 12.70 6.85
C GLY A 303 1.09 13.82 7.60
N ARG A 304 0.07 14.47 7.02
CA ARG A 304 -0.74 15.54 7.64
C ARG A 304 -2.04 15.01 8.24
N ALA A 305 -1.95 13.92 9.01
CA ALA A 305 -3.12 13.21 9.54
C ALA A 305 -4.00 14.07 10.46
N ALA A 306 -3.39 15.01 11.21
CA ALA A 306 -4.11 15.96 12.07
C ALA A 306 -5.18 16.77 11.30
N LEU A 307 -4.96 17.01 10.00
CA LEU A 307 -5.85 17.78 9.14
C LEU A 307 -6.93 16.93 8.44
N ALA A 308 -6.87 15.60 8.54
CA ALA A 308 -7.82 14.71 7.87
C ALA A 308 -9.22 14.77 8.51
N LEU A 309 -9.31 14.69 9.84
CA LEU A 309 -10.57 14.82 10.58
C LEU A 309 -11.20 16.22 10.41
N PRO A 310 -10.46 17.33 10.53
CA PRO A 310 -10.94 18.66 10.15
C PRO A 310 -11.46 18.78 8.71
N GLU A 311 -10.83 18.12 7.73
CA GLU A 311 -11.28 18.12 6.33
C GLU A 311 -12.65 17.42 6.17
N LEU A 312 -12.85 16.27 6.81
CA LEU A 312 -14.14 15.57 6.85
C LEU A 312 -15.20 16.38 7.63
N GLY A 313 -14.81 16.96 8.76
CA GLY A 313 -15.67 17.80 9.58
C GLY A 313 -16.18 19.06 8.85
N ALA A 314 -15.37 19.62 7.96
CA ALA A 314 -15.79 20.73 7.09
C ALA A 314 -16.89 20.31 6.10
N LEU A 315 -16.79 19.11 5.52
CA LEU A 315 -17.85 18.57 4.64
C LEU A 315 -19.14 18.29 5.42
N ALA A 316 -19.03 17.67 6.60
CA ALA A 316 -20.19 17.43 7.47
C ALA A 316 -20.89 18.75 7.83
N SER A 317 -20.11 19.80 8.14
CA SER A 317 -20.62 21.14 8.43
C SER A 317 -21.33 21.77 7.23
N LEU A 318 -20.81 21.56 6.01
CA LEU A 318 -21.44 22.00 4.77
C LEU A 318 -22.79 21.31 4.53
N ILE A 319 -22.84 19.99 4.72
CA ILE A 319 -24.09 19.20 4.59
C ILE A 319 -25.15 19.74 5.55
N GLY A 320 -24.80 19.98 6.81
CA GLY A 320 -25.70 20.60 7.80
C GLY A 320 -26.12 22.03 7.46
N ALA A 321 -25.29 22.77 6.71
CA ALA A 321 -25.57 24.15 6.28
C ALA A 321 -26.36 24.24 4.96
N THR A 322 -26.76 23.12 4.33
CA THR A 322 -27.45 23.09 3.03
C THR A 322 -28.69 24.00 2.96
N PRO A 323 -29.61 24.04 3.95
CA PRO A 323 -30.76 24.94 3.89
C PRO A 323 -30.33 26.42 3.85
N ARG A 324 -29.31 26.78 4.64
CA ARG A 324 -28.77 28.16 4.66
C ARG A 324 -28.06 28.51 3.36
N LEU A 325 -27.37 27.55 2.75
CA LEU A 325 -26.77 27.71 1.42
C LEU A 325 -27.81 28.05 0.36
N LEU A 326 -28.93 27.32 0.30
CA LEU A 326 -30.00 27.57 -0.66
C LEU A 326 -30.66 28.93 -0.44
N LEU A 327 -30.93 29.30 0.82
CA LEU A 327 -31.45 30.63 1.18
C LEU A 327 -30.46 31.75 0.82
N GLY A 328 -29.17 31.56 1.10
CA GLY A 328 -28.10 32.50 0.77
C GLY A 328 -27.98 32.72 -0.74
N ARG A 329 -28.16 31.65 -1.54
CA ARG A 329 -28.20 31.73 -3.01
C ARG A 329 -29.44 32.48 -3.51
N ALA A 330 -30.61 32.23 -2.94
CA ALA A 330 -31.84 32.94 -3.29
C ALA A 330 -31.72 34.44 -3.00
N ARG A 331 -31.14 34.82 -1.86
CA ARG A 331 -30.86 36.23 -1.52
C ARG A 331 -29.87 36.87 -2.48
N ALA A 332 -28.76 36.20 -2.76
CA ALA A 332 -27.75 36.70 -3.69
C ALA A 332 -28.28 36.84 -5.13
N ALA A 333 -29.26 36.02 -5.53
CA ALA A 333 -29.90 36.15 -6.83
C ALA A 333 -30.80 37.40 -6.93
N LYS A 334 -31.42 37.83 -5.82
CA LYS A 334 -32.28 39.03 -5.79
C LYS A 334 -31.51 40.33 -5.95
N SER A 335 -30.31 40.42 -5.38
CA SER A 335 -29.45 41.62 -5.46
C SER A 335 -28.59 41.67 -6.73
N ARG A 336 -28.68 40.67 -7.61
CA ARG A 336 -27.81 40.54 -8.78
C ARG A 336 -28.36 41.35 -9.95
N VAL A 337 -27.59 42.34 -10.38
CA VAL A 337 -27.85 43.19 -11.56
C VAL A 337 -26.99 42.75 -12.75
N VAL A 338 -25.78 42.24 -12.50
CA VAL A 338 -24.77 41.89 -13.53
C VAL A 338 -24.61 40.36 -13.64
N PRO A 339 -24.33 39.80 -14.83
CA PRO A 339 -24.09 38.36 -14.99
C PRO A 339 -22.86 37.86 -14.21
N ARG A 340 -22.86 36.58 -13.85
CA ARG A 340 -21.74 35.92 -13.14
C ARG A 340 -20.43 35.93 -13.92
N SER A 341 -20.47 36.03 -15.24
CA SER A 341 -19.29 36.11 -16.10
C SER A 341 -18.43 37.34 -15.79
N SER A 342 -19.01 38.42 -15.28
CA SER A 342 -18.27 39.63 -14.92
C SER A 342 -17.28 39.43 -13.76
N LEU A 343 -17.48 38.39 -12.93
CA LEU A 343 -16.51 38.03 -11.89
C LEU A 343 -15.25 37.38 -12.47
N ARG A 344 -15.29 36.79 -13.68
CA ARG A 344 -14.15 36.04 -14.24
C ARG A 344 -12.90 36.90 -14.45
N ALA A 345 -13.06 38.20 -14.70
CA ALA A 345 -11.94 39.12 -14.83
C ALA A 345 -11.24 39.43 -13.50
N LEU A 346 -11.93 39.20 -12.37
CA LEU A 346 -11.42 39.42 -11.01
C LEU A 346 -11.05 38.12 -10.31
N GLU A 347 -11.52 36.97 -10.81
CA GLU A 347 -11.18 35.65 -10.30
C GLU A 347 -9.87 35.13 -10.90
N GLU A 348 -9.05 34.53 -10.05
CA GLU A 348 -7.79 33.95 -10.47
C GLU A 348 -7.99 32.61 -11.19
N ALA A 349 -7.13 32.34 -12.17
CA ALA A 349 -7.12 31.06 -12.86
C ALA A 349 -6.62 29.94 -11.93
N PRO A 350 -7.19 28.72 -11.95
CA PRO A 350 -6.68 27.60 -11.16
C PRO A 350 -5.22 27.24 -11.44
N SER A 351 -4.68 27.61 -12.61
CA SER A 351 -3.26 27.45 -12.95
C SER A 351 -2.36 28.39 -12.16
N ALA A 352 -2.83 29.58 -11.79
CA ALA A 352 -2.05 30.54 -11.00
C ALA A 352 -1.71 29.99 -9.60
N LEU A 353 -2.60 29.16 -9.03
CA LEU A 353 -2.33 28.42 -7.78
C LEU A 353 -1.23 27.36 -7.91
N ARG A 354 -0.83 26.99 -9.13
CA ARG A 354 0.33 26.09 -9.36
C ARG A 354 1.64 26.85 -9.45
N THR A 355 1.57 28.14 -9.78
CA THR A 355 2.69 29.07 -9.93
C THR A 355 2.92 29.89 -8.68
N GLU A 356 2.07 29.73 -7.64
CA GLU A 356 2.47 30.05 -6.27
C GLU A 356 3.90 29.53 -6.09
N PRO A 357 4.87 30.36 -5.67
CA PRO A 357 6.13 29.82 -5.20
C PRO A 357 5.72 28.91 -4.06
N ALA A 358 5.67 27.60 -4.33
CA ALA A 358 5.54 26.59 -3.31
C ALA A 358 6.51 27.02 -2.23
N ARG A 359 5.99 27.32 -1.02
CA ARG A 359 6.76 27.75 0.17
C ARG A 359 8.20 27.37 -0.06
N ALA A 360 9.06 28.36 -0.33
CA ALA A 360 10.42 28.10 -0.77
C ALA A 360 10.94 26.96 0.11
N GLU A 361 11.29 25.79 -0.47
CA GLU A 361 11.43 24.58 0.34
C GLU A 361 12.37 24.93 1.50
N GLU A 362 11.83 24.92 2.71
CA GLU A 362 12.55 25.19 3.93
C GLU A 362 13.13 23.87 4.40
N ASP A 363 14.36 23.91 4.92
CA ASP A 363 14.93 22.75 5.57
C ASP A 363 14.31 22.49 6.95
N ASP A 364 14.74 21.41 7.61
CA ASP A 364 14.24 21.04 8.94
C ASP A 364 14.49 22.16 10.02
N SER A 365 15.29 23.19 9.71
CA SER A 365 15.55 24.37 10.54
C SER A 365 14.71 25.60 10.16
N GLY A 366 13.87 25.52 9.13
CA GLY A 366 13.10 26.66 8.63
C GLY A 366 13.93 27.63 7.77
N GLU A 367 15.15 27.24 7.36
CA GLU A 367 15.97 28.03 6.47
C GLU A 367 15.65 27.72 5.01
N ARG A 368 15.60 28.78 4.18
CA ARG A 368 15.33 28.65 2.75
C ARG A 368 16.44 27.86 2.06
N ILE A 369 16.08 26.75 1.43
CA ILE A 369 17.04 25.91 0.70
C ILE A 369 17.56 26.65 -0.54
N ASP A 370 18.88 26.62 -0.75
CA ASP A 370 19.56 27.20 -1.90
C ASP A 370 18.98 26.66 -3.24
N PRO A 371 18.61 27.52 -4.21
CA PRO A 371 18.11 27.09 -5.51
C PRO A 371 19.07 26.16 -6.27
N LEU A 372 20.39 26.27 -6.08
CA LEU A 372 21.37 25.35 -6.68
C LEU A 372 21.24 23.93 -6.12
N VAL A 373 21.01 23.82 -4.80
CA VAL A 373 20.74 22.56 -4.12
C VAL A 373 19.46 21.92 -4.65
N LEU A 374 18.38 22.70 -4.78
CA LEU A 374 17.12 22.23 -5.36
C LEU A 374 17.30 21.74 -6.80
N ALA A 375 18.00 22.51 -7.64
CA ALA A 375 18.28 22.14 -9.02
C ALA A 375 19.13 20.86 -9.11
N SER A 376 20.13 20.70 -8.22
CA SER A 376 20.96 19.49 -8.14
C SER A 376 20.16 18.27 -7.69
N MET A 377 19.29 18.42 -6.69
CA MET A 377 18.38 17.36 -6.24
C MET A 377 17.39 16.96 -7.34
N TRP A 378 16.83 17.92 -8.09
CA TRP A 378 15.98 17.64 -9.24
C TRP A 378 16.73 16.87 -10.33
N ARG A 379 17.95 17.30 -10.69
CA ARG A 379 18.81 16.56 -11.63
C ARG A 379 19.12 15.15 -11.12
N TYR A 380 19.39 14.98 -9.83
CA TYR A 380 19.60 13.67 -9.22
C TYR A 380 18.36 12.79 -9.33
N ARG A 381 17.17 13.33 -9.07
CA ARG A 381 15.90 12.59 -9.17
C ARG A 381 15.65 12.12 -10.60
N ILE A 382 15.82 13.01 -11.59
CA ILE A 382 15.66 12.68 -13.00
C ILE A 382 16.70 11.65 -13.43
N ARG A 383 17.99 11.86 -13.12
CA ARG A 383 19.05 10.90 -13.47
C ARG A 383 18.83 9.56 -12.76
N SER A 384 18.49 9.56 -11.48
CA SER A 384 18.18 8.34 -10.71
C SER A 384 16.98 7.59 -11.29
N ALA A 385 15.95 8.29 -11.77
CA ALA A 385 14.80 7.67 -12.41
C ALA A 385 15.19 7.08 -13.78
N SER A 386 15.96 7.82 -14.59
CA SER A 386 16.44 7.34 -15.89
C SER A 386 17.38 6.13 -15.77
N THR A 387 18.25 6.10 -14.75
CA THR A 387 19.14 4.95 -14.51
C THR A 387 18.36 3.73 -14.04
N LEU A 388 17.34 3.93 -13.20
CA LEU A 388 16.45 2.85 -12.82
C LEU A 388 15.71 2.32 -14.05
N ALA A 389 15.15 3.20 -14.89
CA ALA A 389 14.47 2.81 -16.12
C ALA A 389 15.40 2.02 -17.05
N ALA A 390 16.65 2.44 -17.25
CA ALA A 390 17.64 1.70 -18.04
C ALA A 390 17.95 0.31 -17.46
N VAL A 391 18.11 0.20 -16.13
CA VAL A 391 18.28 -1.10 -15.45
C VAL A 391 17.06 -1.99 -15.66
N LEU A 392 15.85 -1.45 -15.53
CA LEU A 392 14.61 -2.19 -15.72
C LEU A 392 14.43 -2.66 -17.16
N ILE A 393 14.78 -1.83 -18.15
CA ILE A 393 14.76 -2.23 -19.55
C ILE A 393 15.74 -3.40 -19.75
N GLY A 394 16.98 -3.29 -19.24
CA GLY A 394 17.99 -4.34 -19.34
C GLY A 394 17.55 -5.66 -18.70
N THR A 395 17.03 -5.63 -17.47
CA THR A 395 16.55 -6.83 -16.77
C THR A 395 15.28 -7.41 -17.40
N SER A 396 14.40 -6.58 -17.95
CA SER A 396 13.21 -7.03 -18.66
C SER A 396 13.55 -7.69 -20.00
N LEU A 397 14.53 -7.17 -20.76
CA LEU A 397 14.99 -7.81 -22.00
C LEU A 397 15.56 -9.20 -21.74
N VAL A 398 16.37 -9.35 -20.69
CA VAL A 398 16.90 -10.67 -20.28
C VAL A 398 15.78 -11.60 -19.83
N ALA A 399 14.81 -11.10 -19.07
CA ALA A 399 13.65 -11.88 -18.66
C ALA A 399 12.79 -12.34 -19.85
N ILE A 400 12.52 -11.46 -20.83
CA ILE A 400 11.80 -11.80 -22.06
C ILE A 400 12.54 -12.88 -22.84
N LEU A 401 13.87 -12.77 -22.94
CA LEU A 401 14.70 -13.79 -23.58
C LEU A 401 14.59 -15.14 -22.88
N GLN A 402 14.71 -15.17 -21.54
CA GLN A 402 14.64 -16.40 -20.75
C GLN A 402 13.28 -17.10 -20.84
N TRP A 403 12.20 -16.32 -20.91
CA TRP A 403 10.81 -16.79 -20.80
C TRP A 403 10.02 -16.69 -22.11
N TRP A 404 10.73 -16.62 -23.24
CA TRP A 404 10.08 -16.66 -24.54
C TRP A 404 9.20 -17.90 -24.68
N GLY A 405 7.96 -17.72 -25.15
CA GLY A 405 6.98 -18.80 -25.29
C GLY A 405 6.19 -19.19 -24.03
N ALA A 406 6.48 -18.61 -22.86
CA ALA A 406 5.80 -18.96 -21.59
C ALA A 406 4.28 -18.65 -21.55
N HIS A 407 3.74 -17.95 -22.55
CA HIS A 407 2.31 -17.65 -22.67
C HIS A 407 1.44 -18.91 -22.84
N ALA A 408 2.00 -20.02 -23.32
CA ALA A 408 1.30 -21.31 -23.45
C ALA A 408 1.16 -22.07 -22.11
N GLY A 409 1.77 -21.57 -21.03
CA GLY A 409 1.80 -22.22 -19.71
C GLY A 409 3.14 -22.87 -19.41
N LEU A 410 3.33 -23.21 -18.14
CA LEU A 410 4.59 -23.75 -17.60
C LEU A 410 4.35 -25.08 -16.89
N VAL A 411 5.32 -25.98 -16.98
CA VAL A 411 5.31 -27.30 -16.34
C VAL A 411 6.74 -27.74 -16.01
N GLY A 412 6.93 -28.55 -14.95
CA GLY A 412 8.24 -29.08 -14.54
C GLY A 412 8.87 -28.34 -13.35
N GLY A 413 9.96 -28.90 -12.81
CA GLY A 413 10.60 -28.42 -11.59
C GLY A 413 9.63 -28.36 -10.40
N ALA A 414 9.73 -27.31 -9.59
CA ALA A 414 8.81 -27.03 -8.48
C ALA A 414 7.50 -26.35 -8.92
N TRP A 415 7.28 -26.15 -10.23
CA TRP A 415 6.11 -25.43 -10.71
C TRP A 415 4.84 -26.27 -10.50
N VAL A 416 3.84 -25.66 -9.86
CA VAL A 416 2.55 -26.29 -9.56
C VAL A 416 1.42 -25.45 -10.15
N SER A 417 0.32 -26.11 -10.47
CA SER A 417 -0.89 -25.44 -10.93
C SER A 417 -1.54 -24.61 -9.81
N LEU A 418 -2.35 -23.64 -10.20
CA LEU A 418 -3.16 -22.83 -9.29
C LEU A 418 -4.64 -22.97 -9.64
N PRO A 419 -5.56 -22.69 -8.67
CA PRO A 419 -6.98 -22.64 -8.95
C PRO A 419 -7.31 -21.70 -10.11
N THR A 420 -8.33 -22.05 -10.89
CA THR A 420 -8.75 -21.29 -12.08
C THR A 420 -9.41 -19.97 -11.72
N SER A 421 -10.00 -19.87 -10.53
CA SER A 421 -10.65 -18.68 -10.01
C SER A 421 -9.97 -18.15 -8.75
N TRP A 422 -9.99 -16.83 -8.59
CA TRP A 422 -9.49 -16.19 -7.38
C TRP A 422 -10.27 -16.58 -6.13
N THR A 423 -11.59 -16.80 -6.23
CA THR A 423 -12.43 -17.20 -5.10
C THR A 423 -12.03 -18.56 -4.53
N GLN A 424 -11.68 -19.53 -5.39
CA GLN A 424 -11.15 -20.83 -4.96
C GLN A 424 -9.79 -20.71 -4.29
N LEU A 425 -8.90 -19.85 -4.81
CA LEU A 425 -7.61 -19.59 -4.18
C LEU A 425 -7.80 -18.91 -2.82
N TRP A 426 -8.72 -17.95 -2.72
CA TRP A 426 -9.07 -17.26 -1.48
C TRP A 426 -9.64 -18.23 -0.44
N SER A 427 -10.60 -19.09 -0.83
CA SER A 427 -11.13 -20.10 0.09
C SER A 427 -10.05 -21.07 0.57
N ALA A 428 -9.15 -21.51 -0.31
CA ALA A 428 -8.05 -22.39 0.04
C ALA A 428 -7.02 -21.73 0.96
N ALA A 429 -6.67 -20.46 0.71
CA ALA A 429 -5.73 -19.70 1.52
C ALA A 429 -6.14 -19.60 2.99
N TRP A 430 -7.45 -19.51 3.25
CA TRP A 430 -8.00 -19.33 4.59
C TRP A 430 -8.64 -20.61 5.17
N SER A 431 -8.51 -21.74 4.49
CA SER A 431 -9.03 -23.04 4.91
C SER A 431 -8.17 -23.67 6.02
N GLY A 432 -8.81 -24.44 6.90
CA GLY A 432 -8.12 -25.36 7.83
C GLY A 432 -7.98 -26.80 7.29
N TRP A 433 -8.50 -27.05 6.07
CA TRP A 433 -8.40 -28.31 5.35
C TRP A 433 -7.53 -28.13 4.10
N ILE A 434 -6.56 -29.02 3.93
CA ILE A 434 -5.72 -29.12 2.72
C ILE A 434 -6.32 -30.22 1.84
N PRO A 435 -6.85 -29.92 0.64
CA PRO A 435 -7.59 -30.88 -0.16
C PRO A 435 -6.72 -31.94 -0.87
N GLY A 436 -5.38 -31.86 -0.88
CA GLY A 436 -4.57 -32.80 -1.67
C GLY A 436 -4.65 -34.25 -1.17
N GLY A 437 -4.55 -35.22 -2.09
CA GLY A 437 -4.75 -36.63 -1.76
C GLY A 437 -6.20 -36.89 -1.32
N ASP A 438 -6.36 -37.66 -0.23
CA ASP A 438 -7.63 -37.82 0.51
C ASP A 438 -7.88 -36.70 1.54
N GLY A 439 -7.12 -35.61 1.46
CA GLY A 439 -7.23 -34.44 2.31
C GLY A 439 -6.59 -34.62 3.69
N HIS A 440 -6.15 -33.52 4.29
CA HIS A 440 -5.56 -33.50 5.63
C HIS A 440 -5.93 -32.22 6.39
N ALA A 441 -6.11 -32.33 7.69
CA ALA A 441 -6.21 -31.18 8.58
C ALA A 441 -4.87 -30.42 8.64
N GLY A 442 -4.91 -29.11 8.45
CA GLY A 442 -3.72 -28.28 8.53
C GLY A 442 -3.90 -26.90 7.91
N GLY A 443 -3.02 -25.98 8.29
CA GLY A 443 -2.95 -24.67 7.64
C GLY A 443 -2.49 -24.80 6.19
N ALA A 444 -3.12 -24.04 5.30
CA ALA A 444 -2.70 -23.92 3.90
C ALA A 444 -1.22 -23.51 3.78
N ASP A 445 -0.62 -23.80 2.62
CA ASP A 445 0.71 -23.27 2.29
C ASP A 445 0.71 -21.73 2.42
N PRO A 446 1.65 -21.12 3.18
CA PRO A 446 1.74 -19.67 3.32
C PRO A 446 1.83 -18.91 1.99
N MET A 447 2.34 -19.54 0.92
CA MET A 447 2.36 -18.99 -0.43
C MET A 447 0.94 -18.80 -1.00
N THR A 448 0.00 -19.69 -0.66
CA THR A 448 -1.41 -19.59 -1.10
C THR A 448 -2.04 -18.29 -0.58
N ILE A 449 -1.76 -17.92 0.67
CA ILE A 449 -2.20 -16.64 1.26
C ILE A 449 -1.56 -15.46 0.53
N LEU A 450 -0.25 -15.52 0.28
CA LEU A 450 0.47 -14.47 -0.42
C LEU A 450 -0.09 -14.25 -1.83
N LEU A 451 -0.30 -15.32 -2.59
CA LEU A 451 -0.84 -15.26 -3.95
C LEU A 451 -2.31 -14.83 -3.97
N ALA A 452 -3.12 -15.23 -2.98
CA ALA A 452 -4.50 -14.76 -2.86
C ALA A 452 -4.56 -13.23 -2.70
N ILE A 453 -3.65 -12.65 -1.91
CA ILE A 453 -3.55 -11.20 -1.70
C ILE A 453 -3.00 -10.50 -2.96
N LEU A 454 -1.93 -11.03 -3.57
CA LEU A 454 -1.29 -10.41 -4.74
C LEU A 454 -2.16 -10.48 -6.00
N SER A 455 -3.00 -11.51 -6.14
CA SER A 455 -3.92 -11.66 -7.28
C SER A 455 -5.24 -10.90 -7.12
N ALA A 456 -5.61 -10.50 -5.89
CA ALA A 456 -6.88 -9.82 -5.62
C ALA A 456 -7.14 -8.55 -6.47
N PRO A 457 -6.15 -7.65 -6.70
CA PRO A 457 -6.37 -6.45 -7.52
C PRO A 457 -6.60 -6.77 -9.01
N LEU A 458 -6.11 -7.92 -9.48
CA LEU A 458 -6.18 -8.34 -10.88
C LEU A 458 -7.41 -9.23 -11.16
N ALA A 459 -8.01 -9.80 -10.11
CA ALA A 459 -9.17 -10.68 -10.22
C ALA A 459 -10.38 -10.03 -10.95
N PRO A 460 -10.74 -8.75 -10.71
CA PRO A 460 -11.84 -8.10 -11.44
C PRO A 460 -11.57 -7.92 -12.95
N LEU A 461 -10.30 -8.01 -13.38
CA LEU A 461 -9.89 -7.93 -14.79
C LEU A 461 -9.93 -9.29 -15.48
N GLY A 462 -10.36 -10.36 -14.80
CA GLY A 462 -10.39 -11.72 -15.34
C GLY A 462 -9.02 -12.43 -15.37
N VAL A 463 -7.98 -11.84 -14.73
CA VAL A 463 -6.65 -12.46 -14.66
C VAL A 463 -6.67 -13.60 -13.66
N THR A 464 -6.28 -14.80 -14.10
CA THR A 464 -6.25 -15.98 -13.23
C THR A 464 -5.08 -15.92 -12.23
N PRO A 465 -5.20 -16.60 -11.07
CA PRO A 465 -4.08 -16.70 -10.14
C PRO A 465 -2.84 -17.37 -10.75
N GLY A 466 -3.04 -18.36 -11.62
CA GLY A 466 -1.97 -18.98 -12.41
C GLY A 466 -1.21 -17.96 -13.27
N ALA A 467 -1.92 -17.12 -14.02
CA ALA A 467 -1.31 -16.06 -14.83
C ALA A 467 -0.54 -15.04 -13.97
N THR A 468 -1.06 -14.72 -12.78
CA THR A 468 -0.38 -13.84 -11.82
C THR A 468 0.93 -14.46 -11.33
N ALA A 469 0.91 -15.74 -10.95
CA ALA A 469 2.11 -16.47 -10.53
C ALA A 469 3.14 -16.57 -11.67
N THR A 470 2.71 -16.87 -12.90
CA THR A 470 3.58 -16.90 -14.08
C THR A 470 4.20 -15.52 -14.32
N PHE A 471 3.42 -14.44 -14.23
CA PHE A 471 3.95 -13.09 -14.33
C PHE A 471 5.02 -12.80 -13.26
N LEU A 472 4.79 -13.17 -12.00
CA LEU A 472 5.77 -12.98 -10.93
C LEU A 472 7.06 -13.78 -11.16
N LEU A 473 6.98 -14.99 -11.71
CA LEU A 473 8.15 -15.79 -12.08
C LEU A 473 8.93 -15.14 -13.23
N VAL A 474 8.22 -14.77 -14.32
CA VAL A 474 8.80 -14.17 -15.52
C VAL A 474 9.41 -12.80 -15.20
N ALA A 475 8.73 -11.97 -14.41
CA ALA A 475 9.18 -10.65 -14.00
C ALA A 475 10.10 -10.66 -12.77
N SER A 476 10.60 -11.83 -12.34
CA SER A 476 11.40 -11.95 -11.11
C SER A 476 12.68 -11.08 -11.14
N SER A 477 13.42 -11.03 -12.25
CA SER A 477 14.59 -10.16 -12.43
C SER A 477 14.26 -8.65 -12.35
N PRO A 478 13.30 -8.09 -13.11
CA PRO A 478 12.94 -6.68 -12.96
C PRO A 478 12.29 -6.36 -11.60
N ILE A 479 11.54 -7.28 -10.98
CA ILE A 479 11.01 -7.09 -9.62
C ILE A 479 12.16 -7.01 -8.61
N ALA A 480 13.17 -7.89 -8.71
CA ALA A 480 14.36 -7.83 -7.88
C ALA A 480 15.13 -6.50 -8.06
N ALA A 481 15.20 -5.98 -9.30
CA ALA A 481 15.79 -4.68 -9.59
C ALA A 481 15.05 -3.52 -8.88
N LEU A 482 13.72 -3.50 -8.98
CA LEU A 482 12.88 -2.51 -8.29
C LEU A 482 13.07 -2.57 -6.78
N ALA A 483 13.04 -3.77 -6.21
CA ALA A 483 13.14 -3.98 -4.78
C ALA A 483 14.51 -3.62 -4.21
N ALA A 484 15.59 -3.83 -4.96
CA ALA A 484 16.95 -3.46 -4.55
C ALA A 484 17.29 -1.97 -4.73
N TRP A 485 16.65 -1.27 -5.68
CA TRP A 485 17.05 0.08 -6.06
C TRP A 485 17.04 1.09 -4.90
N VAL A 486 15.99 1.10 -4.08
CA VAL A 486 15.90 2.02 -2.93
C VAL A 486 16.89 1.63 -1.83
N PRO A 487 16.96 0.35 -1.38
CA PRO A 487 17.98 -0.13 -0.44
C PRO A 487 19.43 0.26 -0.80
N THR A 488 19.80 0.27 -2.07
CA THR A 488 21.18 0.63 -2.49
C THR A 488 21.61 2.04 -2.06
N ARG A 489 20.67 2.95 -1.75
CA ARG A 489 20.97 4.29 -1.21
C ARG A 489 21.67 4.24 0.15
N SER A 490 21.43 3.19 0.93
CA SER A 490 22.13 2.98 2.21
C SER A 490 23.60 2.59 2.04
N LEU A 491 23.98 2.15 0.83
CA LEU A 491 25.33 1.69 0.51
C LEU A 491 26.14 2.76 -0.21
N THR A 492 25.54 3.50 -1.13
CA THR A 492 26.26 4.49 -1.96
C THR A 492 25.33 5.55 -2.55
N ALA A 493 25.86 6.77 -2.70
CA ALA A 493 25.19 7.87 -3.41
C ALA A 493 25.40 7.81 -4.94
N SER A 494 26.44 7.11 -5.40
CA SER A 494 26.83 7.04 -6.83
C SER A 494 25.81 6.25 -7.64
N LEU A 495 25.15 6.90 -8.61
CA LEU A 495 24.13 6.26 -9.47
C LEU A 495 24.69 5.07 -10.26
N ARG A 496 25.96 5.12 -10.68
CA ARG A 496 26.60 4.02 -11.42
C ARG A 496 26.78 2.79 -10.54
N MET A 497 27.25 2.99 -9.32
CA MET A 497 27.40 1.88 -8.37
C MET A 497 26.04 1.33 -7.95
N ARG A 498 25.03 2.19 -7.75
CA ARG A 498 23.64 1.73 -7.53
C ARG A 498 23.14 0.87 -8.68
N ALA A 499 23.41 1.24 -9.94
CA ALA A 499 23.06 0.44 -11.11
C ALA A 499 23.79 -0.92 -11.13
N LEU A 500 25.10 -0.95 -10.85
CA LEU A 500 25.89 -2.19 -10.77
C LEU A 500 25.39 -3.13 -9.67
N LEU A 501 25.17 -2.62 -8.46
CA LEU A 501 24.66 -3.41 -7.34
C LEU A 501 23.25 -3.96 -7.65
N THR A 502 22.40 -3.14 -8.28
CA THR A 502 21.05 -3.56 -8.66
C THR A 502 21.07 -4.62 -9.74
N LEU A 503 21.93 -4.49 -10.76
CA LEU A 503 22.09 -5.51 -11.82
C LEU A 503 22.69 -6.81 -11.27
N ALA A 504 23.72 -6.73 -10.43
CA ALA A 504 24.31 -7.90 -9.78
C ALA A 504 23.28 -8.66 -8.93
N TRP A 505 22.39 -7.93 -8.24
CA TRP A 505 21.25 -8.53 -7.53
C TRP A 505 20.25 -9.18 -8.50
N SER A 506 19.88 -8.48 -9.57
CA SER A 506 18.83 -8.93 -10.51
C SER A 506 19.22 -10.14 -11.36
N PHE A 507 20.51 -10.43 -11.45
CA PHE A 507 21.07 -11.61 -12.13
C PHE A 507 21.83 -12.53 -11.17
N ALA A 508 21.58 -12.41 -9.87
CA ALA A 508 22.23 -13.26 -8.88
C ALA A 508 21.94 -14.74 -9.18
N PRO A 509 22.93 -15.65 -9.06
CA PRO A 509 22.73 -17.09 -9.27
C PRO A 509 21.52 -17.70 -8.53
N PRO A 510 21.23 -17.37 -7.25
CA PRO A 510 20.08 -17.96 -6.57
C PRO A 510 18.72 -17.54 -7.17
N LEU A 511 18.63 -16.34 -7.77
CA LEU A 511 17.41 -15.88 -8.44
C LEU A 511 17.22 -16.57 -9.78
N MET A 512 18.28 -16.59 -10.61
CA MET A 512 18.24 -17.18 -11.95
C MET A 512 17.88 -18.67 -11.87
N LEU A 513 18.52 -19.42 -10.98
CA LEU A 513 18.25 -20.85 -10.78
C LEU A 513 16.89 -21.11 -10.13
N SER A 514 16.42 -20.24 -9.22
CA SER A 514 15.02 -20.33 -8.75
C SER A 514 14.02 -20.16 -9.89
N GLY A 515 14.31 -19.29 -10.86
CA GLY A 515 13.53 -19.14 -12.08
C GLY A 515 13.51 -20.41 -12.91
N THR A 516 14.68 -20.95 -13.27
CA THR A 516 14.78 -22.14 -14.14
C THR A 516 14.17 -23.40 -13.53
N HIS A 517 14.26 -23.55 -12.20
CA HIS A 517 13.63 -24.65 -11.47
C HIS A 517 12.17 -24.40 -11.06
N GLY A 518 11.59 -23.24 -11.39
CA GLY A 518 10.17 -22.94 -11.11
C GLY A 518 9.86 -22.66 -9.65
N VAL A 519 10.87 -22.40 -8.82
CA VAL A 519 10.72 -22.14 -7.39
C VAL A 519 10.36 -20.68 -7.16
N LEU A 520 9.08 -20.34 -7.35
CA LEU A 520 8.56 -18.98 -7.19
C LEU A 520 8.88 -18.38 -5.81
N ALA A 521 8.80 -19.20 -4.75
CA ALA A 521 9.15 -18.79 -3.39
C ALA A 521 10.58 -18.27 -3.27
N GLY A 522 11.54 -18.93 -3.93
CA GLY A 522 12.93 -18.49 -3.94
C GLY A 522 13.09 -17.12 -4.60
N GLY A 523 12.39 -16.88 -5.70
CA GLY A 523 12.40 -15.60 -6.40
C GLY A 523 11.77 -14.45 -5.59
N LEU A 524 10.62 -14.70 -4.96
CA LEU A 524 9.95 -13.69 -4.12
C LEU A 524 10.73 -13.39 -2.83
N ALA A 525 11.32 -14.41 -2.20
CA ALA A 525 12.21 -14.22 -1.05
C ALA A 525 13.45 -13.38 -1.44
N HIS A 526 14.04 -13.68 -2.59
CA HIS A 526 15.14 -12.89 -3.14
C HIS A 526 14.71 -11.43 -3.37
N ALA A 527 13.56 -11.17 -4.00
CA ALA A 527 13.10 -9.79 -4.20
C ALA A 527 12.87 -9.02 -2.88
N ALA A 528 12.30 -9.65 -1.85
CA ALA A 528 11.97 -8.98 -0.59
C ALA A 528 13.19 -8.69 0.32
N MET A 529 14.26 -9.46 0.19
CA MET A 529 15.40 -9.43 1.12
C MET A 529 16.11 -8.07 1.25
N PRO A 530 16.39 -7.31 0.18
CA PRO A 530 17.05 -6.01 0.28
C PRO A 530 16.23 -5.00 1.08
N ILE A 531 14.90 -5.07 1.00
CA ILE A 531 13.99 -4.16 1.70
C ILE A 531 14.02 -4.45 3.21
N ALA A 532 13.93 -5.72 3.60
CA ALA A 532 14.04 -6.11 5.00
C ALA A 532 15.43 -5.76 5.57
N ALA A 533 16.50 -6.04 4.81
CA ALA A 533 17.87 -5.75 5.23
C ALA A 533 18.11 -4.25 5.44
N ALA A 534 17.68 -3.39 4.51
CA ALA A 534 17.94 -1.95 4.61
C ALA A 534 17.18 -1.25 5.76
N TYR A 535 16.11 -1.84 6.30
CA TYR A 535 15.51 -1.38 7.56
C TYR A 535 16.40 -1.65 8.79
N CYS A 536 17.19 -2.73 8.73
CA CYS A 536 18.14 -3.11 9.78
C CYS A 536 19.50 -2.40 9.60
N LEU A 537 19.80 -1.82 8.45
CA LEU A 537 21.02 -1.05 8.22
C LEU A 537 20.92 0.37 8.81
N ARG A 538 22.06 1.09 8.86
CA ARG A 538 22.10 2.51 9.29
C ARG A 538 21.35 3.37 8.27
N ALA A 539 20.88 4.54 8.72
CA ALA A 539 20.26 5.52 7.83
C ALA A 539 21.21 5.85 6.65
N PRO A 540 20.68 6.00 5.43
CA PRO A 540 21.48 6.35 4.26
C PRO A 540 22.22 7.68 4.50
N ALA A 541 23.47 7.75 4.05
CA ALA A 541 24.25 8.98 4.11
C ALA A 541 23.53 10.10 3.34
N PRO A 542 23.65 11.37 3.78
CA PRO A 542 23.04 12.48 3.08
C PRO A 542 23.60 12.57 1.65
N LEU A 543 22.74 12.97 0.70
CA LEU A 543 23.15 13.20 -0.67
C LEU A 543 23.99 14.46 -0.74
N LEU A 544 25.27 14.36 -1.07
CA LEU A 544 26.13 15.52 -1.26
C LEU A 544 25.86 16.16 -2.63
N VAL A 545 25.61 17.47 -2.64
CA VAL A 545 25.25 18.28 -3.83
C VAL A 545 26.10 19.55 -3.88
N ASP A 546 26.34 20.07 -5.08
CA ASP A 546 26.93 21.40 -5.23
C ASP A 546 25.89 22.48 -4.86
N GLY A 547 26.27 23.37 -3.94
CA GLY A 547 25.56 24.58 -3.57
C GLY A 547 26.47 25.81 -3.69
N ALA A 548 25.94 27.00 -3.41
CA ALA A 548 26.66 28.27 -3.51
C ALA A 548 27.92 28.32 -2.62
N ALA A 549 27.90 27.64 -1.48
CA ALA A 549 29.02 27.55 -0.53
C ALA A 549 29.99 26.38 -0.82
N GLY A 550 29.84 25.68 -1.96
CA GLY A 550 30.59 24.48 -2.29
C GLY A 550 29.74 23.20 -2.13
N VAL A 551 30.39 22.08 -1.79
CA VAL A 551 29.69 20.79 -1.62
C VAL A 551 28.97 20.78 -0.27
N VAL A 552 27.64 20.67 -0.28
CA VAL A 552 26.79 20.66 0.92
C VAL A 552 25.96 19.38 0.96
N ALA A 553 25.65 18.91 2.17
CA ALA A 553 24.69 17.82 2.36
C ALA A 553 23.27 18.31 2.04
N ALA A 554 22.57 17.60 1.15
CA ALA A 554 21.20 17.94 0.81
C ALA A 554 20.34 17.94 2.10
N PRO A 555 19.58 19.02 2.36
CA PRO A 555 18.86 19.24 3.61
C PRO A 555 17.80 18.17 3.87
N THR A 556 17.29 17.52 2.81
CA THR A 556 16.41 16.37 2.97
C THR A 556 17.22 15.12 3.32
N ARG A 557 17.12 14.64 4.57
CA ARG A 557 17.65 13.31 4.92
C ARG A 557 16.96 12.25 4.04
N PRO A 558 17.70 11.43 3.27
CA PRO A 558 17.09 10.37 2.48
C PRO A 558 16.31 9.45 3.42
N ARG A 559 14.99 9.35 3.21
CA ARG A 559 14.14 8.50 4.06
C ARG A 559 14.61 7.05 3.92
N GLY A 560 14.88 6.43 5.07
CA GLY A 560 15.07 4.99 5.16
C GLY A 560 13.78 4.24 4.80
N ILE A 561 13.86 2.92 4.83
CA ILE A 561 12.69 2.07 4.62
C ILE A 561 11.75 2.24 5.82
N SER A 562 10.45 2.43 5.56
CA SER A 562 9.46 2.53 6.63
C SER A 562 9.28 1.17 7.32
N ALA A 563 8.87 1.20 8.58
CA ALA A 563 8.56 -0.03 9.33
C ALA A 563 7.49 -0.87 8.64
N GLY A 564 6.51 -0.24 7.96
CA GLY A 564 5.48 -0.96 7.19
C GLY A 564 6.04 -1.65 5.95
N CYS A 565 6.89 -1.00 5.15
CA CYS A 565 7.54 -1.66 4.02
C CYS A 565 8.45 -2.81 4.46
N ALA A 566 9.17 -2.63 5.57
CA ALA A 566 9.97 -3.70 6.16
C ALA A 566 9.10 -4.86 6.64
N SER A 567 7.93 -4.57 7.24
CA SER A 567 7.00 -5.57 7.74
C SER A 567 6.41 -6.42 6.62
N LEU A 568 6.00 -5.79 5.52
CA LEU A 568 5.54 -6.51 4.32
C LEU A 568 6.66 -7.33 3.68
N ALA A 569 7.90 -6.84 3.67
CA ALA A 569 9.05 -7.60 3.18
C ALA A 569 9.35 -8.83 4.06
N VAL A 570 9.30 -8.68 5.40
CA VAL A 570 9.45 -9.81 6.35
C VAL A 570 8.31 -10.82 6.20
N LEU A 571 7.08 -10.36 5.94
CA LEU A 571 5.94 -11.23 5.63
C LEU A 571 6.19 -12.06 4.37
N VAL A 572 6.60 -11.43 3.26
CA VAL A 572 6.93 -12.14 2.01
C VAL A 572 8.04 -13.16 2.25
N LEU A 573 9.12 -12.76 2.94
CA LEU A 573 10.23 -13.65 3.29
C LEU A 573 9.76 -14.87 4.09
N ALA A 574 8.97 -14.65 5.14
CA ALA A 574 8.49 -15.71 6.01
C ALA A 574 7.54 -16.66 5.27
N CYS A 575 6.62 -16.13 4.45
CA CYS A 575 5.72 -16.95 3.64
C CYS A 575 6.49 -17.79 2.61
N CYS A 576 7.62 -17.30 2.08
CA CYS A 576 8.43 -18.04 1.11
C CYS A 576 9.40 -19.04 1.78
N ALA A 577 9.95 -18.69 2.94
CA ALA A 577 10.98 -19.42 3.66
C ALA A 577 10.81 -19.23 5.18
N PRO A 578 10.17 -20.17 5.89
CA PRO A 578 9.74 -19.97 7.29
C PRO A 578 10.85 -19.59 8.27
N TRP A 579 12.07 -20.11 8.07
CA TRP A 579 13.23 -19.81 8.93
C TRP A 579 13.60 -18.32 8.95
N THR A 580 13.25 -17.56 7.91
CA THR A 580 13.56 -16.13 7.81
C THR A 580 12.83 -15.30 8.86
N LEU A 581 11.69 -15.79 9.39
CA LEU A 581 10.96 -15.14 10.48
C LEU A 581 11.80 -15.11 11.76
N ALA A 582 12.40 -16.25 12.13
CA ALA A 582 13.25 -16.34 13.31
C ALA A 582 14.48 -15.43 13.14
N LEU A 583 15.15 -15.47 11.98
CA LEU A 583 16.29 -14.60 11.69
C LEU A 583 15.90 -13.11 11.78
N ALA A 584 14.80 -12.71 11.14
CA ALA A 584 14.33 -11.33 11.13
C ALA A 584 13.97 -10.86 12.56
N ALA A 585 13.25 -11.67 13.32
CA ALA A 585 12.91 -11.38 14.71
C ALA A 585 14.16 -11.20 15.58
N THR A 586 15.15 -12.09 15.48
CA THR A 586 16.43 -11.97 16.21
C THR A 586 17.16 -10.69 15.82
N VAL A 587 17.31 -10.40 14.52
CA VAL A 587 18.01 -9.19 14.05
C VAL A 587 17.29 -7.91 14.51
N LEU A 588 15.95 -7.90 14.49
CA LEU A 588 15.15 -6.77 14.95
C LEU A 588 15.24 -6.58 16.47
N ALA A 589 15.15 -7.66 17.25
CA ALA A 589 15.30 -7.65 18.71
C ALA A 589 16.65 -7.09 19.14
N LEU A 590 17.74 -7.52 18.49
CA LEU A 590 19.10 -7.04 18.75
C LEU A 590 19.27 -5.54 18.48
N ARG A 591 18.39 -4.91 17.69
CA ARG A 591 18.41 -3.46 17.46
C ARG A 591 17.48 -2.70 18.41
N SER A 592 16.28 -3.22 18.65
CA SER A 592 15.34 -2.68 19.63
C SER A 592 14.14 -3.62 19.74
N TRP A 593 13.71 -3.94 20.97
CA TRP A 593 12.52 -4.75 21.21
C TRP A 593 11.26 -4.18 20.53
N ARG A 594 11.12 -2.84 20.42
CA ARG A 594 9.99 -2.20 19.74
C ARG A 594 9.94 -2.51 18.24
N ARG A 595 11.08 -2.79 17.62
CA ARG A 595 11.17 -3.16 16.19
C ARG A 595 10.65 -4.57 15.92
N LEU A 596 10.45 -5.41 16.94
CA LEU A 596 9.83 -6.73 16.79
C LEU A 596 8.41 -6.66 16.24
N LEU A 597 7.70 -5.54 16.45
CA LEU A 597 6.37 -5.30 15.88
C LEU A 597 6.37 -5.41 14.34
N VAL A 598 7.52 -5.21 13.68
CA VAL A 598 7.69 -5.39 12.22
C VAL A 598 7.52 -6.86 11.81
N ALA A 599 7.92 -7.81 12.65
CA ALA A 599 7.80 -9.25 12.38
C ALA A 599 6.43 -9.82 12.79
N LEU A 600 5.61 -9.07 13.53
CA LEU A 600 4.32 -9.53 14.03
C LEU A 600 3.37 -10.02 12.93
N PRO A 601 3.15 -9.29 11.80
CA PRO A 601 2.26 -9.78 10.75
C PRO A 601 2.71 -11.11 10.15
N ALA A 602 4.02 -11.28 9.96
CA ALA A 602 4.60 -12.53 9.47
C ALA A 602 4.38 -13.68 10.46
N ALA A 603 4.59 -13.44 11.76
CA ALA A 603 4.36 -14.43 12.80
C ALA A 603 2.89 -14.89 12.88
N VAL A 604 1.94 -13.97 12.76
CA VAL A 604 0.50 -14.30 12.81
C VAL A 604 0.08 -15.09 11.57
N VAL A 605 0.57 -14.73 10.37
CA VAL A 605 0.28 -15.48 9.14
C VAL A 605 0.84 -16.89 9.18
N LEU A 606 2.08 -17.08 9.67
CA LEU A 606 2.72 -18.39 9.76
C LEU A 606 2.26 -19.25 10.95
N ALA A 607 1.45 -18.69 11.87
CA ALA A 607 1.08 -19.38 13.10
C ALA A 607 0.53 -20.80 12.87
N PRO A 608 -0.39 -21.07 11.91
CA PRO A 608 -0.89 -22.43 11.67
C PRO A 608 0.22 -23.40 11.23
N THR A 609 1.15 -22.96 10.38
CA THR A 609 2.27 -23.78 9.90
C THR A 609 3.23 -24.10 11.05
N LEU A 610 3.57 -23.12 11.89
CA LEU A 610 4.47 -23.33 13.03
C LEU A 610 3.83 -24.22 14.10
N VAL A 611 2.55 -24.04 14.39
CA VAL A 611 1.79 -24.90 15.31
C VAL A 611 1.72 -26.33 14.78
N SER A 612 1.50 -26.52 13.46
CA SER A 612 1.51 -27.86 12.85
C SER A 612 2.86 -28.57 12.99
N ILE A 613 3.97 -27.84 12.87
CA ILE A 613 5.32 -28.40 13.04
C ILE A 613 5.59 -28.75 14.51
N LEU A 614 5.13 -27.91 15.45
CA LEU A 614 5.24 -28.18 16.89
C LEU A 614 4.40 -29.38 17.32
N ALA A 615 3.18 -29.50 16.80
CA ALA A 615 2.28 -30.61 17.08
C ALA A 615 2.80 -31.94 16.50
N HIS A 616 3.56 -31.90 15.39
CA HIS A 616 4.10 -33.08 14.73
C HIS A 616 5.60 -32.89 14.46
N PRO A 617 6.48 -33.16 15.44
CA PRO A 617 7.92 -32.89 15.35
C PRO A 617 8.64 -33.55 14.16
N ILE A 618 8.08 -34.64 13.61
CA ILE A 618 8.55 -35.28 12.38
C ILE A 618 8.55 -34.33 11.16
N SER A 619 7.78 -33.24 11.24
CA SER A 619 7.63 -32.21 10.21
C SER A 619 8.67 -31.09 10.30
N TRP A 620 9.66 -31.16 11.20
CA TRP A 620 10.70 -30.13 11.34
C TRP A 620 11.44 -29.77 10.03
N PRO A 621 11.66 -30.69 9.04
CA PRO A 621 12.30 -30.33 7.78
C PRO A 621 11.56 -29.22 7.02
N ALA A 622 10.26 -29.02 7.28
CA ALA A 622 9.46 -27.93 6.72
C ALA A 622 10.07 -26.54 6.99
N LEU A 623 10.81 -26.35 8.08
CA LEU A 623 11.49 -25.08 8.39
C LEU A 623 12.65 -24.78 7.42
N THR A 624 13.26 -25.83 6.87
CA THR A 624 14.37 -25.72 5.90
C THR A 624 13.89 -25.57 4.46
N SER A 625 12.62 -25.93 4.20
CA SER A 625 12.01 -25.92 2.87
C SER A 625 11.50 -24.54 2.47
N THR A 626 11.36 -24.32 1.17
CA THR A 626 10.56 -23.21 0.64
C THR A 626 9.09 -23.61 0.54
N ALA A 627 8.23 -22.61 0.62
CA ALA A 627 6.82 -22.73 0.29
C ALA A 627 6.60 -23.00 -1.22
N GLY A 628 5.41 -23.46 -1.59
CA GLY A 628 5.10 -23.86 -2.97
C GLY A 628 5.40 -25.33 -3.28
N GLY A 629 5.58 -25.67 -4.55
CA GLY A 629 5.92 -27.03 -4.97
C GLY A 629 7.34 -27.47 -4.57
N VAL A 630 7.60 -28.77 -4.65
CA VAL A 630 8.91 -29.37 -4.40
C VAL A 630 9.24 -30.37 -5.51
N HIS A 631 10.52 -30.49 -5.83
CA HIS A 631 11.02 -31.43 -6.83
C HIS A 631 12.39 -31.97 -6.45
N ALA A 632 12.74 -33.13 -6.99
CA ALA A 632 14.11 -33.65 -6.92
C ALA A 632 15.01 -32.83 -7.86
N TYR A 633 16.20 -32.47 -7.41
CA TYR A 633 17.16 -31.71 -8.21
C TYR A 633 18.61 -32.08 -7.92
N THR A 634 19.48 -31.83 -8.88
CA THR A 634 20.92 -31.96 -8.74
C THR A 634 21.52 -30.80 -7.94
N ARG A 635 22.07 -31.10 -6.76
CA ARG A 635 22.71 -30.12 -5.87
C ARG A 635 24.02 -29.58 -6.45
N ALA A 636 24.32 -28.33 -6.17
CA ALA A 636 25.64 -27.76 -6.48
C ALA A 636 26.73 -28.37 -5.58
N PRO A 637 27.94 -28.65 -6.11
CA PRO A 637 29.10 -28.93 -5.28
C PRO A 637 29.44 -27.72 -4.40
N SER A 638 30.09 -27.96 -3.25
CA SER A 638 30.33 -26.95 -2.21
C SER A 638 31.04 -25.68 -2.72
N TRP A 639 31.96 -25.80 -3.66
CA TRP A 639 32.68 -24.66 -4.23
C TRP A 639 31.80 -23.78 -5.13
N LEU A 640 30.82 -24.35 -5.85
CA LEU A 640 29.80 -23.57 -6.56
C LEU A 640 28.78 -22.96 -5.61
N ALA A 641 28.48 -23.65 -4.50
CA ALA A 641 27.65 -23.09 -3.43
C ALA A 641 28.29 -21.85 -2.77
N LEU A 642 29.63 -21.80 -2.66
CA LEU A 642 30.36 -20.58 -2.24
C LEU A 642 30.17 -19.40 -3.21
N LEU A 643 29.90 -19.68 -4.49
CA LEU A 643 29.56 -18.68 -5.50
C LEU A 643 28.04 -18.37 -5.54
N ALA A 644 27.30 -18.81 -4.52
CA ALA A 644 25.85 -18.66 -4.35
C ALA A 644 24.97 -19.47 -5.32
N LEU A 645 25.47 -20.53 -5.95
CA LEU A 645 24.64 -21.42 -6.79
C LEU A 645 23.90 -22.46 -5.91
N PRO A 646 22.55 -22.46 -5.85
CA PRO A 646 21.78 -23.47 -5.10
C PRO A 646 21.74 -24.86 -5.75
N ALA A 647 21.85 -24.95 -7.08
CA ALA A 647 21.74 -26.18 -7.85
C ALA A 647 22.88 -26.28 -8.86
N ALA A 648 23.14 -27.50 -9.34
CA ALA A 648 24.09 -27.70 -10.43
C ALA A 648 23.57 -27.02 -11.71
N PRO A 649 24.44 -26.31 -12.46
CA PRO A 649 24.02 -25.67 -13.71
C PRO A 649 23.66 -26.74 -14.76
N ALA A 650 22.64 -26.46 -15.57
CA ALA A 650 22.18 -27.39 -16.61
C ALA A 650 23.16 -27.50 -17.79
N SER A 651 24.07 -26.53 -17.95
CA SER A 651 25.14 -26.54 -18.94
C SER A 651 26.42 -25.89 -18.42
N ALA A 652 27.56 -26.19 -19.07
CA ALA A 652 28.82 -25.53 -18.77
C ALA A 652 28.76 -24.01 -19.00
N LEU A 653 28.05 -23.56 -20.03
CA LEU A 653 27.90 -22.13 -20.35
C LEU A 653 27.10 -21.39 -19.27
N GLU A 654 26.01 -21.98 -18.78
CA GLU A 654 25.25 -21.44 -17.65
C GLU A 654 26.11 -21.38 -16.39
N GLY A 655 26.84 -22.47 -16.10
CA GLY A 655 27.75 -22.54 -14.97
C GLY A 655 28.81 -21.44 -15.00
N ILE A 656 29.47 -21.22 -16.13
CA ILE A 656 30.47 -20.17 -16.30
C ILE A 656 29.84 -18.78 -16.12
N ALA A 657 28.70 -18.51 -16.76
CA ALA A 657 28.03 -17.21 -16.69
C ALA A 657 27.61 -16.84 -15.26
N LEU A 658 27.00 -17.78 -14.53
CA LEU A 658 26.58 -17.57 -13.14
C LEU A 658 27.78 -17.51 -12.18
N ALA A 659 28.79 -18.37 -12.38
CA ALA A 659 30.01 -18.35 -11.59
C ALA A 659 30.80 -17.05 -11.77
N LEU A 660 30.79 -16.43 -12.95
CA LEU A 660 31.39 -15.11 -13.19
C LEU A 660 30.71 -14.02 -12.34
N ILE A 661 29.38 -14.04 -12.23
CA ILE A 661 28.63 -13.07 -11.41
C ILE A 661 28.95 -13.29 -9.92
N GLY A 662 28.82 -14.52 -9.42
CA GLY A 662 29.12 -14.86 -8.03
C GLY A 662 30.58 -14.61 -7.66
N GLY A 663 31.51 -15.01 -8.53
CA GLY A 663 32.95 -14.84 -8.37
C GLY A 663 33.37 -13.39 -8.37
N ALA A 664 32.84 -12.56 -9.27
CA ALA A 664 33.15 -11.13 -9.30
C ALA A 664 32.74 -10.42 -8.00
N VAL A 665 31.56 -10.75 -7.45
CA VAL A 665 31.09 -10.19 -6.18
C VAL A 665 31.96 -10.69 -5.01
N LEU A 666 32.31 -11.97 -4.99
CA LEU A 666 33.18 -12.55 -3.96
C LEU A 666 34.57 -11.90 -3.97
N VAL A 667 35.20 -11.78 -5.15
CA VAL A 667 36.51 -11.13 -5.31
C VAL A 667 36.44 -9.66 -4.89
N ALA A 668 35.40 -8.93 -5.28
CA ALA A 668 35.21 -7.54 -4.86
C ALA A 668 35.02 -7.40 -3.34
N ALA A 669 34.32 -8.34 -2.71
CA ALA A 669 34.15 -8.37 -1.26
C ALA A 669 35.47 -8.68 -0.53
N ILE A 670 36.26 -9.63 -1.02
CA ILE A 670 37.60 -9.95 -0.48
C ILE A 670 38.54 -8.76 -0.64
N ALA A 671 38.60 -8.13 -1.82
CA ALA A 671 39.39 -6.94 -2.06
C ALA A 671 38.97 -5.80 -1.13
N SER A 672 37.66 -5.56 -0.98
CA SER A 672 37.14 -4.55 -0.05
C SER A 672 37.52 -4.86 1.40
N LEU A 673 37.49 -6.12 1.83
CA LEU A 673 37.89 -6.52 3.18
C LEU A 673 39.40 -6.28 3.41
N ALA A 674 40.23 -6.65 2.43
CA ALA A 674 41.68 -6.45 2.46
C ALA A 674 42.08 -4.97 2.54
N ILE A 675 41.37 -4.11 1.81
CA ILE A 675 41.62 -2.66 1.74
C ILE A 675 41.07 -1.93 2.98
N THR A 676 39.80 -2.18 3.34
CA THR A 676 39.13 -1.41 4.41
C THR A 676 39.44 -1.92 5.81
N ARG A 677 39.80 -3.21 5.96
CA ARG A 677 40.07 -3.89 7.24
C ARG A 677 39.04 -3.60 8.34
N SER A 678 37.78 -3.40 7.96
CA SER A 678 36.73 -2.96 8.88
C SER A 678 36.05 -4.15 9.57
N ARG A 679 35.93 -4.12 10.91
CA ARG A 679 35.16 -5.11 11.70
C ARG A 679 33.75 -5.40 11.12
N PRO A 680 32.92 -4.39 10.75
CA PRO A 680 31.60 -4.67 10.17
C PRO A 680 31.65 -5.33 8.79
N ALA A 681 32.70 -5.13 7.99
CA ALA A 681 32.87 -5.87 6.74
C ALA A 681 33.24 -7.34 7.04
N LEU A 682 34.12 -7.57 8.02
CA LEU A 682 34.47 -8.92 8.46
C LEU A 682 33.25 -9.69 8.98
N THR A 683 32.45 -9.09 9.86
CA THR A 683 31.24 -9.76 10.39
C THR A 683 30.22 -10.05 9.30
N ALA A 684 30.05 -9.16 8.32
CA ALA A 684 29.18 -9.39 7.16
C ALA A 684 29.71 -10.54 6.28
N SER A 685 31.02 -10.60 6.02
CA SER A 685 31.63 -11.71 5.27
C SER A 685 31.53 -13.05 6.01
N CYS A 686 31.76 -13.09 7.33
CA CYS A 686 31.56 -14.29 8.14
C CYS A 686 30.08 -14.73 8.13
N GLY A 687 29.15 -13.78 8.26
CA GLY A 687 27.72 -14.05 8.14
C GLY A 687 27.35 -14.60 6.75
N ALA A 688 27.95 -14.08 5.68
CA ALA A 688 27.75 -14.58 4.34
C ALA A 688 28.26 -16.02 4.17
N ALA A 689 29.45 -16.33 4.67
CA ALA A 689 30.02 -17.68 4.66
C ALA A 689 29.17 -18.66 5.47
N LEU A 690 28.70 -18.25 6.66
CA LEU A 690 27.82 -19.06 7.50
C LEU A 690 26.47 -19.33 6.80
N ALA A 691 25.87 -18.31 6.17
CA ALA A 691 24.63 -18.48 5.42
C ALA A 691 24.81 -19.46 4.25
N ALA A 692 25.90 -19.37 3.49
CA ALA A 692 26.21 -20.30 2.41
C ALA A 692 26.45 -21.74 2.93
N ALA A 693 27.18 -21.88 4.04
CA ALA A 693 27.43 -23.18 4.67
C ALA A 693 26.14 -23.85 5.17
N ILE A 694 25.28 -23.10 5.88
CA ILE A 694 23.97 -23.60 6.33
C ILE A 694 23.10 -23.96 5.12
N GLY A 695 23.05 -23.11 4.09
CA GLY A 695 22.30 -23.37 2.87
C GLY A 695 22.77 -24.64 2.14
N TRP A 696 24.08 -24.88 2.09
CA TRP A 696 24.64 -26.10 1.52
C TRP A 696 24.33 -27.34 2.37
N CYS A 697 24.48 -27.27 3.70
CA CYS A 697 24.11 -28.36 4.60
C CYS A 697 22.61 -28.70 4.49
N PHE A 698 21.73 -27.70 4.50
CA PHE A 698 20.29 -27.90 4.40
C PHE A 698 19.83 -28.41 3.04
N SER A 699 20.60 -28.20 1.96
CA SER A 699 20.31 -28.83 0.67
C SER A 699 20.32 -30.36 0.73
N HIS A 700 20.92 -30.97 1.76
CA HIS A 700 20.91 -32.43 1.98
C HIS A 700 19.68 -32.92 2.74
N VAL A 701 18.87 -32.03 3.30
CA VAL A 701 17.66 -32.38 4.06
C VAL A 701 16.52 -32.69 3.08
N GLY A 702 15.93 -33.88 3.21
CA GLY A 702 14.72 -34.25 2.46
C GLY A 702 13.49 -33.57 3.07
N VAL A 703 12.66 -32.95 2.22
CA VAL A 703 11.50 -32.13 2.64
C VAL A 703 10.17 -32.63 2.09
N GLY A 704 10.19 -33.55 1.13
CA GLY A 704 8.99 -34.15 0.56
C GLY A 704 9.32 -35.26 -0.44
N LEU A 705 8.27 -35.83 -1.03
CA LEU A 705 8.35 -36.82 -2.10
C LEU A 705 8.05 -36.14 -3.45
N HIS A 706 8.75 -36.57 -4.50
CA HIS A 706 8.51 -36.17 -5.89
C HIS A 706 8.59 -37.44 -6.75
N GLY A 707 7.44 -38.03 -7.04
CA GLY A 707 7.41 -39.39 -7.58
C GLY A 707 7.99 -40.38 -6.58
N SER A 708 8.85 -41.28 -7.07
CA SER A 708 9.63 -42.22 -6.27
C SER A 708 10.88 -41.60 -5.62
N LEU A 709 11.19 -40.34 -5.91
CA LEU A 709 12.39 -39.66 -5.43
C LEU A 709 12.10 -38.79 -4.20
N VAL A 710 13.12 -38.63 -3.36
CA VAL A 710 13.08 -37.69 -2.24
C VAL A 710 13.48 -36.30 -2.74
N ALA A 711 12.58 -35.33 -2.61
CA ALA A 711 12.87 -33.94 -2.88
C ALA A 711 13.65 -33.32 -1.71
N SER A 712 14.78 -32.70 -2.00
CA SER A 712 15.59 -31.98 -1.01
C SER A 712 15.16 -30.53 -0.85
N ALA A 713 15.53 -29.91 0.28
CA ALA A 713 15.23 -28.51 0.55
C ALA A 713 15.84 -27.59 -0.52
N TRP A 714 15.06 -26.66 -1.03
CA TRP A 714 15.54 -25.62 -1.95
C TRP A 714 16.12 -24.44 -1.16
N THR A 715 17.44 -24.27 -1.19
CA THR A 715 18.13 -23.35 -0.26
C THR A 715 18.56 -22.01 -0.86
N SER A 716 17.98 -21.59 -2.01
CA SER A 716 18.27 -20.29 -2.63
C SER A 716 18.05 -19.06 -1.72
N PRO A 717 17.13 -19.05 -0.73
CA PRO A 717 17.04 -17.95 0.22
C PRO A 717 18.31 -17.78 1.07
N PHE A 718 19.00 -18.86 1.46
CA PHE A 718 20.28 -18.76 2.18
C PHE A 718 21.39 -18.19 1.30
N PHE A 719 21.46 -18.62 0.04
CA PHE A 719 22.42 -18.10 -0.93
C PHE A 719 22.12 -16.65 -1.32
N SER A 720 20.86 -16.24 -1.34
CA SER A 720 20.46 -14.84 -1.52
C SER A 720 20.93 -13.97 -0.36
N LEU A 721 20.81 -14.46 0.89
CA LEU A 721 21.33 -13.78 2.08
C LEU A 721 22.85 -13.64 2.04
N SER A 722 23.54 -14.73 1.67
CA SER A 722 25.00 -14.73 1.48
C SER A 722 25.43 -13.72 0.41
N PHE A 723 24.79 -13.77 -0.76
CA PHE A 723 25.08 -12.86 -1.86
C PHE A 723 24.79 -11.39 -1.50
N LEU A 724 23.69 -11.10 -0.79
CA LEU A 724 23.36 -9.75 -0.33
C LEU A 724 24.42 -9.20 0.63
N ALA A 725 24.88 -10.02 1.56
CA ALA A 725 25.93 -9.65 2.51
C ALA A 725 27.26 -9.37 1.79
N LEU A 726 27.68 -10.23 0.86
CA LEU A 726 28.87 -10.00 0.03
C LEU A 726 28.74 -8.76 -0.84
N LEU A 727 27.58 -8.53 -1.44
CA LEU A 727 27.30 -7.36 -2.26
C LEU A 727 27.38 -6.06 -1.43
N GLY A 728 26.88 -6.09 -0.19
CA GLY A 728 27.01 -4.98 0.76
C GLY A 728 28.46 -4.70 1.17
N VAL A 729 29.31 -5.74 1.28
CA VAL A 729 30.75 -5.59 1.51
C VAL A 729 31.44 -5.03 0.26
N ALA A 730 31.17 -5.60 -0.91
CA ALA A 730 31.73 -5.16 -2.20
C ALA A 730 31.41 -3.69 -2.51
N ALA A 731 30.21 -3.22 -2.15
CA ALA A 731 29.79 -1.83 -2.32
C ALA A 731 30.73 -0.81 -1.63
N ARG A 732 31.47 -1.23 -0.59
CA ARG A 732 32.42 -0.36 0.12
C ARG A 732 33.69 -0.06 -0.68
N LEU A 733 34.04 -0.89 -1.66
CA LEU A 733 35.15 -0.63 -2.58
C LEU A 733 34.91 0.66 -3.40
N ALA A 734 33.64 1.02 -3.60
CA ALA A 734 33.22 2.20 -4.34
C ALA A 734 33.29 3.50 -3.53
N ILE A 735 33.44 3.39 -2.20
CA ILE A 735 33.63 4.53 -1.31
C ILE A 735 35.12 4.88 -1.41
N PRO A 736 35.52 6.00 -2.02
CA PRO A 736 36.93 6.35 -2.10
C PRO A 736 37.50 6.39 -0.70
N SER A 737 38.62 5.70 -0.48
CA SER A 737 39.49 5.79 0.70
C SER A 737 40.15 7.18 0.84
N GLY A 738 39.48 8.23 0.37
CA GLY A 738 39.90 9.63 0.31
C GLY A 738 39.51 10.45 1.54
N THR A 739 39.10 9.82 2.65
CA THR A 739 39.01 10.50 3.96
C THR A 739 40.39 10.82 4.55
N ARG A 740 41.49 10.49 3.87
CA ARG A 740 42.85 10.94 4.24
C ARG A 740 43.23 12.32 3.64
N GLY A 741 42.34 13.01 2.91
CA GLY A 741 42.69 14.26 2.20
C GLY A 741 41.56 15.28 1.96
N GLY A 742 40.54 15.34 2.83
CA GLY A 742 39.78 16.58 3.08
C GLY A 742 38.70 17.08 2.10
N MET A 743 38.53 16.53 0.89
CA MET A 743 37.54 17.10 -0.06
C MET A 743 36.37 16.17 -0.35
N GLU A 744 35.22 16.43 0.28
CA GLU A 744 33.94 15.83 -0.06
C GLU A 744 33.52 16.24 -1.48
N ARG A 745 32.87 15.33 -2.24
CA ARG A 745 32.49 15.56 -3.63
C ARG A 745 30.99 15.38 -3.83
N ALA A 746 30.37 16.26 -4.61
CA ALA A 746 28.99 16.11 -5.04
C ALA A 746 28.77 14.80 -5.83
N TRP A 747 27.52 14.33 -5.85
CA TRP A 747 27.13 13.07 -6.50
C TRP A 747 27.42 13.04 -8.01
N ASP A 748 27.41 14.19 -8.68
CA ASP A 748 27.64 14.38 -10.12
C ASP A 748 29.04 14.91 -10.47
N ALA A 749 29.92 15.06 -9.47
CA ALA A 749 31.30 15.48 -9.69
C ALA A 749 32.00 14.64 -10.78
N SER A 750 32.83 15.29 -11.59
CA SER A 750 33.58 14.62 -12.66
C SER A 750 34.43 13.48 -12.10
N ARG A 751 34.38 12.33 -12.77
CA ARG A 751 35.17 11.14 -12.43
C ARG A 751 36.11 10.85 -13.60
N PRO A 752 37.34 10.37 -13.35
CA PRO A 752 38.29 10.06 -14.40
C PRO A 752 37.68 9.07 -15.40
N LEU A 753 38.07 9.20 -16.67
CA LEU A 753 37.54 8.38 -17.77
C LEU A 753 37.66 6.88 -17.49
N ILE A 754 38.79 6.45 -16.91
CA ILE A 754 39.07 5.05 -16.55
C ILE A 754 37.99 4.48 -15.62
N LEU A 755 37.58 5.21 -14.58
CA LEU A 755 36.52 4.75 -13.65
C LEU A 755 35.14 4.73 -14.30
N ARG A 756 34.90 5.59 -15.31
CA ARG A 756 33.65 5.58 -16.09
C ARG A 756 33.61 4.38 -17.03
N ALA A 757 34.72 4.13 -17.74
CA ALA A 757 34.87 3.02 -18.65
C ALA A 757 34.78 1.67 -17.91
N SER A 758 35.46 1.52 -16.77
CA SER A 758 35.40 0.27 -15.98
C SER A 758 34.00 -0.03 -15.46
N ALA A 759 33.26 0.99 -15.01
CA ALA A 759 31.86 0.82 -14.59
C ALA A 759 30.94 0.44 -15.77
N ALA A 760 31.17 1.01 -16.96
CA ALA A 760 30.43 0.64 -18.17
C ALA A 760 30.73 -0.81 -18.61
N VAL A 761 31.99 -1.21 -18.58
CA VAL A 761 32.42 -2.60 -18.87
C VAL A 761 31.80 -3.57 -17.86
N ALA A 762 31.82 -3.25 -16.56
CA ALA A 762 31.20 -4.09 -15.54
C ALA A 762 29.67 -4.22 -15.75
N LEU A 763 29.01 -3.14 -16.17
CA LEU A 763 27.58 -3.14 -16.48
C LEU A 763 27.28 -4.03 -17.70
N LEU A 764 28.08 -3.93 -18.76
CA LEU A 764 27.97 -4.78 -19.95
C LEU A 764 28.28 -6.25 -19.63
N ALA A 765 29.27 -6.52 -18.76
CA ALA A 765 29.60 -7.87 -18.32
C ALA A 765 28.46 -8.51 -17.52
N LEU A 766 27.83 -7.77 -16.60
CA LEU A 766 26.67 -8.28 -15.85
C LEU A 766 25.46 -8.56 -16.76
N LEU A 767 25.16 -7.64 -17.68
CA LEU A 767 24.09 -7.84 -18.67
C LEU A 767 24.41 -9.01 -19.62
N GLY A 768 25.66 -9.12 -20.07
CA GLY A 768 26.15 -10.21 -20.92
C GLY A 768 26.05 -11.56 -20.23
N SER A 769 26.55 -11.69 -19.00
CA SER A 769 26.45 -12.93 -18.22
C SER A 769 24.99 -13.31 -17.92
N GLY A 770 24.15 -12.33 -17.54
CA GLY A 770 22.71 -12.57 -17.36
C GLY A 770 22.04 -13.02 -18.66
N GLY A 771 22.37 -12.40 -19.79
CA GLY A 771 21.89 -12.77 -21.12
C GLY A 771 22.35 -14.15 -21.57
N VAL A 772 23.61 -14.53 -21.28
CA VAL A 772 24.14 -15.88 -21.58
C VAL A 772 23.45 -16.95 -20.73
N ALA A 773 23.23 -16.69 -19.44
CA ALA A 773 22.47 -17.59 -18.58
C ALA A 773 21.03 -17.76 -19.08
N ALA A 774 20.36 -16.65 -19.42
CA ALA A 774 19.01 -16.67 -19.99
C ALA A 774 18.94 -17.42 -21.33
N ALA A 775 19.91 -17.20 -22.23
CA ALA A 775 20.00 -17.90 -23.51
C ALA A 775 20.28 -19.39 -23.33
N SER A 776 21.13 -19.76 -22.37
CA SER A 776 21.37 -21.17 -22.01
C SER A 776 20.10 -21.82 -21.49
N ALA A 777 19.39 -21.16 -20.57
CA ALA A 777 18.11 -21.66 -20.04
C ALA A 777 17.07 -21.86 -21.15
N LEU A 778 16.97 -20.91 -22.09
CA LEU A 778 16.07 -21.03 -23.25
C LEU A 778 16.47 -22.21 -24.15
N ARG A 779 17.75 -22.39 -24.47
CA ARG A 779 18.23 -23.50 -25.31
C ARG A 779 18.04 -24.88 -24.67
N MET A 780 18.08 -24.96 -23.35
CA MET A 780 17.87 -26.21 -22.61
C MET A 780 16.39 -26.60 -22.47
N ARG A 781 15.46 -25.70 -22.81
CA ARG A 781 14.05 -26.06 -22.94
C ARG A 781 13.92 -27.03 -24.12
N VAL A 782 13.41 -28.22 -23.83
CA VAL A 782 13.09 -29.18 -24.88
C VAL A 782 11.88 -28.69 -25.65
N ASP A 783 11.88 -28.90 -26.96
CA ASP A 783 10.73 -28.61 -27.80
C ASP A 783 9.52 -29.37 -27.26
N ALA A 784 8.50 -28.64 -26.84
CA ALA A 784 7.31 -29.20 -26.22
C ALA A 784 6.51 -30.11 -27.18
N SER A 785 6.80 -30.07 -28.49
CA SER A 785 6.29 -31.03 -29.47
C SER A 785 6.98 -32.39 -29.44
N SER A 786 8.19 -32.48 -28.87
CA SER A 786 9.05 -33.68 -28.93
C SER A 786 8.93 -34.60 -27.71
N LEU A 787 8.47 -34.09 -26.56
CA LEU A 787 8.26 -34.86 -25.34
C LEU A 787 6.82 -34.66 -24.80
N PRO A 788 6.18 -35.73 -24.30
CA PRO A 788 4.90 -35.61 -23.61
C PRO A 788 4.96 -34.66 -22.41
N THR A 789 3.87 -33.94 -22.15
CA THR A 789 3.80 -32.95 -21.06
C THR A 789 4.05 -33.56 -19.68
N TYR A 790 3.68 -34.83 -19.45
CA TYR A 790 4.00 -35.54 -18.21
C TYR A 790 5.51 -35.76 -18.03
N ALA A 791 6.21 -36.21 -19.08
CA ALA A 791 7.67 -36.35 -19.04
C ALA A 791 8.36 -35.00 -18.79
N LEU A 792 7.83 -33.90 -19.36
CA LEU A 792 8.30 -32.55 -19.05
C LEU A 792 8.05 -32.17 -17.58
N SER A 793 6.96 -32.63 -16.97
CA SER A 793 6.66 -32.34 -15.55
C SER A 793 7.61 -33.02 -14.55
N GLN A 794 8.24 -34.13 -14.95
CA GLN A 794 9.21 -34.87 -14.12
C GLN A 794 10.64 -34.30 -14.23
N ARG A 795 10.89 -33.33 -15.11
CA ARG A 795 12.22 -32.72 -15.25
C ARG A 795 12.51 -31.76 -14.10
N GLU A 796 13.79 -31.61 -13.77
CA GLU A 796 14.23 -30.69 -12.72
C GLU A 796 13.96 -29.22 -13.07
N THR A 797 13.81 -28.88 -14.35
CA THR A 797 13.64 -27.50 -14.85
C THR A 797 12.28 -27.28 -15.51
N VAL A 798 11.81 -26.05 -15.45
CA VAL A 798 10.54 -25.64 -16.05
C VAL A 798 10.66 -25.55 -17.56
N SER A 799 9.68 -26.15 -18.24
CA SER A 799 9.49 -26.10 -19.69
C SER A 799 8.15 -25.45 -20.04
N VAL A 800 8.02 -25.04 -21.31
CA VAL A 800 6.74 -24.54 -21.84
C VAL A 800 5.82 -25.73 -22.09
N MET A 801 4.56 -25.60 -21.70
CA MET A 801 3.55 -26.64 -21.92
C MET A 801 3.05 -26.59 -23.38
N SER A 802 2.98 -27.74 -24.06
CA SER A 802 2.40 -27.88 -25.42
C SER A 802 0.96 -28.37 -25.40
N SER A 803 0.62 -29.22 -24.43
CA SER A 803 -0.70 -29.82 -24.28
C SER A 803 -1.09 -29.92 -22.81
N PRO A 804 -2.37 -29.95 -22.45
CA PRO A 804 -2.79 -30.15 -21.07
C PRO A 804 -2.27 -31.48 -20.49
N ILE A 805 -1.77 -31.46 -19.26
CA ILE A 805 -1.30 -32.66 -18.54
C ILE A 805 -2.45 -33.61 -18.15
N VAL A 806 -3.68 -33.10 -18.16
CA VAL A 806 -4.91 -33.84 -17.86
C VAL A 806 -5.78 -33.91 -19.10
N SER A 807 -6.34 -35.10 -19.38
CA SER A 807 -7.23 -35.31 -20.52
C SER A 807 -8.55 -34.53 -20.39
N ALA A 808 -9.22 -34.25 -21.50
CA ALA A 808 -10.49 -33.53 -21.49
C ALA A 808 -11.57 -34.27 -20.67
N VAL A 809 -11.61 -35.61 -20.75
CA VAL A 809 -12.57 -36.45 -20.01
C VAL A 809 -12.34 -36.34 -18.51
N ALA A 810 -11.08 -36.44 -18.07
CA ALA A 810 -10.71 -36.32 -16.67
C ALA A 810 -10.96 -34.90 -16.14
N SER A 811 -10.68 -33.88 -16.95
CA SER A 811 -10.99 -32.48 -16.61
C SER A 811 -12.49 -32.21 -16.51
N GLN A 812 -13.32 -32.87 -17.33
CA GLN A 812 -14.77 -32.76 -17.25
C GLN A 812 -15.30 -33.36 -15.95
N ALA A 813 -14.79 -34.52 -15.51
CA ALA A 813 -15.17 -35.14 -14.25
C ALA A 813 -14.88 -34.24 -13.04
N GLN A 814 -13.72 -33.57 -13.04
CA GLN A 814 -13.33 -32.62 -11.99
C GLN A 814 -14.22 -31.37 -11.94
N ARG A 815 -14.74 -30.92 -13.08
CA ARG A 815 -15.65 -29.75 -13.16
C ARG A 815 -17.11 -30.12 -12.89
N HIS A 816 -17.43 -31.41 -12.89
CA HIS A 816 -18.78 -31.89 -12.59
C HIS A 816 -19.09 -31.70 -11.10
N GLN A 817 -20.37 -31.70 -10.73
CA GLN A 817 -20.83 -31.64 -9.34
C GLN A 817 -20.23 -32.75 -8.44
N ARG A 818 -19.75 -33.86 -9.04
CA ARG A 818 -19.12 -34.99 -8.35
C ARG A 818 -17.73 -34.68 -7.82
N ALA A 819 -17.04 -33.68 -8.40
CA ALA A 819 -15.66 -33.32 -8.10
C ALA A 819 -14.66 -34.50 -8.17
N GLY A 820 -14.86 -35.42 -9.13
CA GLY A 820 -14.13 -36.68 -9.20
C GLY A 820 -12.62 -36.52 -9.37
N ARG A 821 -11.86 -37.38 -8.68
CA ARG A 821 -10.38 -37.35 -8.66
C ARG A 821 -9.80 -38.16 -9.81
N ILE A 822 -8.55 -37.83 -10.12
CA ILE A 822 -7.74 -38.57 -11.09
C ILE A 822 -6.67 -39.34 -10.33
N LEU A 823 -6.67 -40.66 -10.44
CA LEU A 823 -5.56 -41.48 -9.99
C LEU A 823 -4.54 -41.57 -11.12
N VAL A 824 -3.35 -41.03 -10.89
CA VAL A 824 -2.22 -41.12 -11.80
C VAL A 824 -1.33 -42.28 -11.36
N LEU A 825 -1.13 -43.23 -12.27
CA LEU A 825 -0.27 -44.39 -12.06
C LEU A 825 0.97 -44.29 -12.95
N ASP A 826 2.15 -44.41 -12.33
CA ASP A 826 3.46 -44.50 -12.98
C ASP A 826 4.33 -45.50 -12.20
N GLY A 827 5.38 -46.02 -12.81
CA GLY A 827 6.25 -47.03 -12.24
C GLY A 827 6.26 -48.30 -13.08
N ASP A 828 7.32 -49.08 -12.97
CA ASP A 828 7.44 -50.35 -13.69
C ASP A 828 7.04 -51.51 -12.79
N PRO A 829 5.89 -52.16 -13.02
CA PRO A 829 5.45 -53.31 -12.23
C PRO A 829 6.47 -54.45 -12.25
N ASN A 830 7.24 -54.60 -13.33
CA ASN A 830 8.28 -55.62 -13.46
C ASN A 830 9.49 -55.33 -12.55
N SER A 831 9.70 -54.06 -12.20
CA SER A 831 10.69 -53.62 -11.22
C SER A 831 10.17 -53.65 -9.78
N GLY A 832 8.91 -54.05 -9.57
CA GLY A 832 8.26 -54.09 -8.27
C GLY A 832 7.90 -52.72 -7.70
N THR A 833 7.80 -51.67 -8.53
CA THR A 833 7.48 -50.31 -8.09
C THR A 833 6.23 -49.78 -8.78
N VAL A 834 5.27 -49.28 -7.99
CA VAL A 834 4.07 -48.59 -8.46
C VAL A 834 3.93 -47.30 -7.66
N ASN A 835 3.78 -46.18 -8.35
CA ASN A 835 3.56 -44.86 -7.80
C ASN A 835 2.13 -44.42 -8.11
N ALA A 836 1.38 -44.10 -7.06
CA ALA A 836 -0.01 -43.69 -7.12
C ALA A 836 -0.17 -42.27 -6.59
N MET A 837 -0.75 -41.38 -7.40
CA MET A 837 -0.98 -39.99 -7.03
C MET A 837 -2.42 -39.59 -7.32
N LEU A 838 -3.10 -38.94 -6.37
CA LEU A 838 -4.44 -38.38 -6.59
C LEU A 838 -4.34 -36.90 -6.98
N TRP A 839 -4.94 -36.53 -8.11
CA TRP A 839 -5.07 -35.16 -8.58
C TRP A 839 -6.51 -34.67 -8.53
N ARG A 840 -6.70 -33.44 -8.04
CA ARG A 840 -8.01 -32.76 -7.92
C ARG A 840 -8.18 -31.56 -8.86
N GLY A 841 -7.18 -31.33 -9.71
CA GLY A 841 -7.21 -30.31 -10.75
C GLY A 841 -6.35 -30.70 -11.94
N ALA A 842 -5.87 -29.70 -12.69
CA ALA A 842 -5.03 -29.89 -13.87
C ALA A 842 -3.58 -30.23 -13.51
N GLY A 843 -3.38 -31.34 -12.80
CA GLY A 843 -2.09 -31.76 -12.24
C GLY A 843 -1.93 -31.42 -10.76
N VAL A 844 -0.69 -31.49 -10.27
CA VAL A 844 -0.33 -31.10 -8.89
C VAL A 844 -0.61 -29.60 -8.70
N SER A 845 -1.33 -29.26 -7.63
CA SER A 845 -1.74 -27.89 -7.30
C SER A 845 -1.02 -27.36 -6.07
N LEU A 846 -0.85 -26.03 -6.02
CA LEU A 846 -0.37 -25.32 -4.82
C LEU A 846 -1.26 -25.59 -3.58
N THR A 847 -2.54 -25.88 -3.80
CA THR A 847 -3.51 -26.16 -2.73
C THR A 847 -3.41 -27.58 -2.17
N ASP A 848 -2.67 -28.48 -2.82
CA ASP A 848 -2.67 -29.89 -2.46
C ASP A 848 -1.80 -30.20 -1.23
N SER A 849 -0.87 -29.32 -0.88
CA SER A 849 0.02 -29.56 0.26
C SER A 849 0.60 -28.27 0.84
N SER A 850 1.06 -28.35 2.08
CA SER A 850 1.88 -27.31 2.72
C SER A 850 3.27 -27.88 3.02
N PRO A 851 4.29 -27.04 3.32
CA PRO A 851 5.61 -27.53 3.68
C PRO A 851 5.58 -28.50 4.86
N ALA A 852 4.68 -28.26 5.84
CA ALA A 852 4.49 -29.13 6.99
C ALA A 852 3.89 -30.49 6.60
N SER A 853 2.84 -30.51 5.76
CA SER A 853 2.21 -31.78 5.35
C SER A 853 3.13 -32.65 4.49
N ARG A 854 3.95 -32.04 3.62
CA ARG A 854 4.95 -32.76 2.80
C ARG A 854 6.09 -33.33 3.64
N ALA A 855 6.60 -32.58 4.61
CA ALA A 855 7.64 -33.07 5.51
C ALA A 855 7.10 -34.24 6.36
N ARG A 856 5.84 -34.14 6.80
CA ARG A 856 5.16 -35.22 7.51
C ARG A 856 5.00 -36.48 6.64
N SER A 857 4.53 -36.35 5.41
CA SER A 857 4.33 -37.50 4.52
C SER A 857 5.65 -38.23 4.23
N LEU A 858 6.74 -37.49 3.99
CA LEU A 858 8.07 -38.08 3.85
C LEU A 858 8.53 -38.79 5.13
N GLY A 859 8.31 -38.18 6.30
CA GLY A 859 8.65 -38.77 7.59
C GLY A 859 7.88 -40.06 7.85
N GLN A 860 6.58 -40.08 7.58
CA GLN A 860 5.72 -41.25 7.69
C GLN A 860 6.12 -42.35 6.69
N ALA A 861 6.46 -41.99 5.44
CA ALA A 861 6.93 -42.93 4.44
C ALA A 861 8.25 -43.60 4.87
N ARG A 862 9.20 -42.84 5.43
CA ARG A 862 10.45 -43.39 5.99
C ARG A 862 10.20 -44.32 7.16
N ALA A 863 9.31 -43.93 8.08
CA ALA A 863 8.94 -44.77 9.21
C ALA A 863 8.27 -46.08 8.72
N GLY A 864 7.35 -45.98 7.76
CA GLY A 864 6.67 -47.13 7.16
C GLY A 864 7.61 -48.06 6.42
N ALA A 865 8.61 -47.51 5.70
CA ALA A 865 9.65 -48.32 5.06
C ALA A 865 10.51 -49.10 6.08
N THR A 866 10.72 -48.56 7.29
CA THR A 866 11.45 -49.26 8.35
C THR A 866 10.60 -50.28 9.11
N SER A 867 9.31 -50.01 9.32
CA SER A 867 8.41 -50.89 10.08
C SER A 867 7.66 -51.91 9.22
N GLY A 868 7.61 -51.71 7.91
CA GLY A 868 6.74 -52.47 6.99
C GLY A 868 5.25 -52.11 7.10
N VAL A 869 4.89 -51.10 7.89
CA VAL A 869 3.49 -50.73 8.17
C VAL A 869 3.23 -49.27 7.87
N LEU A 870 2.24 -49.00 7.01
CA LEU A 870 1.73 -47.66 6.76
C LEU A 870 0.81 -47.25 7.92
N SER A 871 1.26 -46.30 8.73
CA SER A 871 0.55 -45.84 9.94
C SER A 871 -0.73 -45.06 9.66
N ASP A 872 -0.95 -44.70 8.41
CA ASP A 872 -2.04 -43.84 8.01
C ASP A 872 -3.10 -44.63 7.22
N PRO A 873 -4.34 -44.77 7.74
CA PRO A 873 -5.34 -45.67 7.17
C PRO A 873 -5.72 -45.35 5.72
N ALA A 874 -5.91 -44.08 5.38
CA ALA A 874 -6.28 -43.68 4.01
C ALA A 874 -5.13 -43.94 3.02
N THR A 875 -3.88 -43.63 3.40
CA THR A 875 -2.71 -43.94 2.56
C THR A 875 -2.52 -45.45 2.42
N ALA A 876 -2.71 -46.21 3.49
CA ALA A 876 -2.62 -47.68 3.48
C ALA A 876 -3.67 -48.30 2.56
N SER A 877 -4.92 -47.85 2.66
CA SER A 877 -6.04 -48.24 1.79
C SER A 877 -5.72 -47.96 0.32
N LEU A 878 -5.34 -46.71 -0.02
CA LEU A 878 -5.03 -46.33 -1.40
C LEU A 878 -3.81 -47.08 -1.96
N ALA A 879 -2.74 -47.23 -1.17
CA ALA A 879 -1.55 -47.95 -1.58
C ALA A 879 -1.84 -49.44 -1.84
N GLN A 880 -2.64 -50.07 -0.98
CA GLN A 880 -3.08 -51.45 -1.15
C GLN A 880 -3.96 -51.60 -2.40
N ALA A 881 -4.91 -50.69 -2.61
CA ALA A 881 -5.77 -50.69 -3.80
C ALA A 881 -4.94 -50.49 -5.08
N ALA A 882 -4.02 -49.53 -5.12
CA ALA A 882 -3.16 -49.29 -6.28
C ALA A 882 -2.23 -50.48 -6.58
N TYR A 883 -1.67 -51.13 -5.55
CA TYR A 883 -0.86 -52.33 -5.72
C TYR A 883 -1.68 -53.50 -6.25
N THR A 884 -2.84 -53.78 -5.63
CA THR A 884 -3.73 -54.88 -6.02
C THR A 884 -4.25 -54.67 -7.44
N LEU A 885 -4.61 -53.44 -7.81
CA LEU A 885 -5.08 -53.09 -9.14
C LEU A 885 -4.08 -53.45 -10.25
N VAL A 886 -2.78 -53.26 -9.99
CA VAL A 886 -1.73 -53.53 -10.98
C VAL A 886 -1.36 -55.02 -11.02
N VAL A 887 -1.38 -55.70 -9.87
CA VAL A 887 -0.94 -57.10 -9.76
C VAL A 887 -2.08 -58.08 -10.08
N TYR A 888 -3.23 -57.90 -9.45
CA TYR A 888 -4.41 -58.76 -9.55
C TYR A 888 -5.69 -57.93 -9.36
N PRO A 889 -6.21 -57.29 -10.42
CA PRO A 889 -7.41 -56.48 -10.30
C PRO A 889 -8.65 -57.35 -10.00
N ASP A 890 -9.43 -56.94 -9.03
CA ASP A 890 -10.73 -57.53 -8.66
C ASP A 890 -11.80 -56.43 -8.42
N ASP A 891 -13.07 -56.83 -8.35
CA ASP A 891 -14.19 -55.90 -8.16
C ASP A 891 -14.06 -55.11 -6.85
N ALA A 892 -13.59 -55.76 -5.78
CA ALA A 892 -13.36 -55.14 -4.48
C ALA A 892 -12.33 -54.02 -4.55
N THR A 893 -11.27 -54.16 -5.36
CA THR A 893 -10.28 -53.10 -5.57
C THR A 893 -10.90 -51.88 -6.28
N VAL A 894 -11.76 -52.11 -7.28
CA VAL A 894 -12.44 -51.02 -8.01
C VAL A 894 -13.43 -50.27 -7.11
N GLU A 895 -14.14 -50.98 -6.24
CA GLU A 895 -14.98 -50.38 -5.19
C GLU A 895 -14.15 -49.54 -4.20
N GLN A 896 -12.99 -50.04 -3.77
CA GLN A 896 -12.09 -49.28 -2.90
C GLN A 896 -11.59 -47.99 -3.57
N LEU A 897 -11.22 -48.05 -4.86
CA LEU A 897 -10.84 -46.85 -5.62
C LEU A 897 -12.00 -45.86 -5.73
N ALA A 898 -13.23 -46.35 -5.94
CA ALA A 898 -14.42 -45.51 -5.93
C ALA A 898 -14.69 -44.87 -4.56
N ALA A 899 -14.38 -45.55 -3.45
CA ALA A 899 -14.46 -44.98 -2.09
C ALA A 899 -13.45 -43.85 -1.88
N HIS A 900 -12.30 -43.86 -2.57
CA HIS A 900 -11.35 -42.76 -2.64
C HIS A 900 -11.77 -41.63 -3.61
N ASP A 901 -12.99 -41.69 -4.18
CA ASP A 901 -13.51 -40.76 -5.19
C ASP A 901 -12.63 -40.70 -6.45
N VAL A 902 -11.98 -41.82 -6.79
CA VAL A 902 -11.26 -41.94 -8.06
C VAL A 902 -12.28 -42.14 -9.17
N ASP A 903 -12.57 -41.09 -9.94
CA ASP A 903 -13.45 -41.21 -11.13
C ASP A 903 -12.70 -41.70 -12.35
N THR A 904 -11.45 -41.28 -12.49
CA THR A 904 -10.64 -41.54 -13.68
C THR A 904 -9.25 -42.02 -13.27
N ILE A 905 -8.74 -43.05 -13.94
CA ILE A 905 -7.36 -43.51 -13.84
C ILE A 905 -6.61 -43.05 -15.10
N LEU A 906 -5.46 -42.41 -14.90
CA LEU A 906 -4.58 -41.94 -15.96
C LEU A 906 -3.24 -42.68 -15.83
N VAL A 907 -2.87 -43.42 -16.89
CA VAL A 907 -1.50 -43.89 -17.10
C VAL A 907 -0.84 -42.93 -18.09
N PRO A 908 0.05 -42.02 -17.64
CA PRO A 908 0.56 -40.95 -18.47
C PRO A 908 1.36 -41.43 -19.67
N LEU A 909 1.31 -40.67 -20.77
CA LEU A 909 2.17 -40.93 -21.92
C LEU A 909 3.63 -40.68 -21.53
N GLY A 910 4.47 -41.70 -21.66
CA GLY A 910 5.87 -41.67 -21.24
C GLY A 910 6.12 -42.12 -19.78
N ALA A 911 5.09 -42.60 -19.08
CA ALA A 911 5.27 -43.30 -17.81
C ALA A 911 6.12 -44.56 -17.99
N SER A 912 6.94 -44.85 -16.99
CA SER A 912 7.64 -46.13 -16.91
C SER A 912 6.62 -47.27 -16.78
N GLY A 913 6.82 -48.41 -17.45
CA GLY A 913 5.88 -49.53 -17.37
C GLY A 913 4.46 -49.27 -17.92
N ALA A 914 4.23 -48.20 -18.70
CA ALA A 914 2.89 -47.80 -19.15
C ALA A 914 2.10 -48.90 -19.86
N THR A 915 2.76 -49.76 -20.64
CA THR A 915 2.13 -50.90 -21.31
C THR A 915 1.69 -51.97 -20.32
N ALA A 916 2.55 -52.37 -19.38
CA ALA A 916 2.24 -53.35 -18.36
C ALA A 916 1.11 -52.87 -17.43
N LEU A 917 1.12 -51.58 -17.06
CA LEU A 917 0.03 -50.95 -16.31
C LEU A 917 -1.28 -50.97 -17.11
N ALA A 918 -1.24 -50.63 -18.40
CA ALA A 918 -2.43 -50.66 -19.25
C ALA A 918 -3.01 -52.08 -19.40
N ASP A 919 -2.17 -53.08 -19.61
CA ASP A 919 -2.57 -54.49 -19.74
C ASP A 919 -3.12 -55.06 -18.41
N GLY A 920 -2.64 -54.55 -17.27
CA GLY A 920 -3.23 -54.82 -15.95
C GLY A 920 -4.63 -54.24 -15.83
N LEU A 921 -4.78 -52.95 -16.14
CA LEU A 921 -6.06 -52.23 -16.03
C LEU A 921 -7.13 -52.76 -16.98
N ASP A 922 -6.76 -53.19 -18.19
CA ASP A 922 -7.69 -53.77 -19.16
C ASP A 922 -8.31 -55.10 -18.71
N ARG A 923 -7.73 -55.76 -17.70
CA ARG A 923 -8.25 -57.02 -17.12
C ARG A 923 -9.22 -56.80 -15.96
N ALA A 924 -9.31 -55.58 -15.42
CA ALA A 924 -10.15 -55.28 -14.27
C ALA A 924 -11.63 -55.14 -14.66
N SER A 925 -12.51 -55.91 -14.01
CA SER A 925 -13.96 -55.67 -14.06
C SER A 925 -14.31 -54.38 -13.33
N GLY A 926 -15.29 -53.62 -13.85
CA GLY A 926 -15.66 -52.30 -13.31
C GLY A 926 -14.77 -51.12 -13.76
N LEU A 927 -13.74 -51.35 -14.58
CA LEU A 927 -13.01 -50.31 -15.30
C LEU A 927 -13.47 -50.20 -16.76
N GLU A 928 -13.83 -48.99 -17.18
CA GLU A 928 -14.18 -48.69 -18.57
C GLU A 928 -13.02 -47.99 -19.27
N LYS A 929 -12.39 -48.63 -20.25
CA LYS A 929 -11.35 -47.99 -21.06
C LYS A 929 -11.95 -46.88 -21.93
N VAL A 930 -11.55 -45.64 -21.68
CA VAL A 930 -11.97 -44.48 -22.49
C VAL A 930 -11.17 -44.43 -23.78
N GLY A 931 -9.88 -44.75 -23.71
CA GLY A 931 -8.97 -44.79 -24.85
C GLY A 931 -7.67 -44.02 -24.62
N GLN A 932 -6.89 -43.88 -25.68
CA GLN A 932 -5.66 -43.10 -25.68
C GLN A 932 -5.95 -41.62 -25.91
N THR A 933 -5.29 -40.77 -25.11
CA THR A 933 -5.40 -39.31 -25.19
C THR A 933 -4.01 -38.70 -25.32
N THR A 934 -3.94 -37.38 -25.57
CA THR A 934 -2.66 -36.64 -25.60
C THR A 934 -1.92 -36.66 -24.25
N SER A 935 -2.62 -36.94 -23.15
CA SER A 935 -2.04 -37.01 -21.80
C SER A 935 -1.62 -38.42 -21.40
N GLY A 936 -2.09 -39.46 -22.10
CA GLY A 936 -1.92 -40.87 -21.73
C GLY A 936 -3.17 -41.71 -21.98
N THR A 937 -3.15 -42.96 -21.54
CA THR A 937 -4.30 -43.86 -21.61
C THR A 937 -5.19 -43.64 -20.39
N VAL A 938 -6.52 -43.64 -20.60
CA VAL A 938 -7.49 -43.23 -19.59
C VAL A 938 -8.55 -44.31 -19.40
N TRP A 939 -8.88 -44.60 -18.14
CA TRP A 939 -9.96 -45.49 -17.73
C TRP A 939 -10.91 -44.76 -16.78
N ARG A 940 -12.21 -45.05 -16.85
CA ARG A 940 -13.21 -44.61 -15.87
C ARG A 940 -13.45 -45.71 -14.86
N VAL A 941 -13.56 -45.32 -13.60
CA VAL A 941 -13.91 -46.22 -12.50
C VAL A 941 -15.43 -46.25 -12.36
N ARG A 942 -16.04 -47.41 -12.59
CA ARG A 942 -17.51 -47.59 -12.61
C ARG A 942 -17.87 -48.93 -11.94
N PRO A 943 -17.67 -49.09 -10.62
CA PRO A 943 -18.19 -50.26 -9.92
C PRO A 943 -19.70 -50.32 -10.13
N ASP A 944 -20.20 -51.46 -10.63
CA ASP A 944 -21.61 -51.69 -10.98
C ASP A 944 -22.26 -50.60 -11.87
N GLY A 945 -21.45 -49.89 -12.68
CA GLY A 945 -21.92 -48.79 -13.54
C GLY A 945 -22.19 -47.47 -12.80
N ILE A 946 -21.93 -47.40 -11.49
CA ILE A 946 -22.17 -46.21 -10.66
C ILE A 946 -20.95 -45.29 -10.70
N PRO A 947 -21.13 -43.99 -10.95
CA PRO A 947 -20.01 -43.05 -10.89
C PRO A 947 -19.64 -42.71 -9.44
N PRO A 948 -18.35 -42.70 -9.09
CA PRO A 948 -17.89 -42.24 -7.79
C PRO A 948 -18.08 -40.74 -7.66
N SER A 949 -18.11 -40.29 -6.41
CA SER A 949 -18.29 -38.89 -6.05
C SER A 949 -17.66 -38.59 -4.70
N ARG A 950 -17.13 -37.38 -4.57
CA ARG A 950 -16.50 -36.89 -3.34
C ARG A 950 -17.44 -36.98 -2.14
N VAL A 951 -18.72 -36.70 -2.37
CA VAL A 951 -19.78 -36.71 -1.36
C VAL A 951 -20.96 -37.47 -1.89
N ARG A 952 -21.40 -38.45 -1.10
CA ARG A 952 -22.52 -39.34 -1.42
C ARG A 952 -23.36 -39.61 -0.20
N ILE A 953 -24.61 -39.99 -0.43
CA ILE A 953 -25.47 -40.56 0.61
C ILE A 953 -25.81 -41.98 0.18
N ASP A 954 -25.47 -42.91 1.06
CA ASP A 954 -25.81 -44.32 0.92
C ASP A 954 -27.12 -44.57 1.70
N SER A 955 -28.20 -44.84 0.97
CA SER A 955 -29.52 -45.11 1.55
C SER A 955 -29.57 -46.52 2.14
N ALA A 956 -30.36 -46.70 3.20
CA ALA A 956 -30.55 -48.01 3.86
C ALA A 956 -31.07 -49.12 2.94
N GLY A 957 -31.70 -48.76 1.81
CA GLY A 957 -32.16 -49.68 0.76
C GLY A 957 -31.14 -50.01 -0.34
N GLY A 958 -29.86 -49.64 -0.18
CA GLY A 958 -28.78 -49.93 -1.14
C GLY A 958 -28.66 -48.93 -2.31
N GLY A 959 -29.21 -47.72 -2.17
CA GLY A 959 -29.13 -46.67 -3.19
C GLY A 959 -28.00 -45.67 -2.95
N HIS A 960 -27.38 -45.17 -4.02
CA HIS A 960 -26.26 -44.22 -3.97
C HIS A 960 -26.67 -42.88 -4.60
N THR A 961 -26.77 -41.82 -3.79
CA THR A 961 -27.08 -40.47 -4.29
C THR A 961 -25.88 -39.54 -4.20
N VAL A 962 -25.49 -38.96 -5.34
CA VAL A 962 -24.40 -38.00 -5.46
C VAL A 962 -24.83 -36.65 -4.90
N VAL A 963 -23.96 -36.02 -4.10
CA VAL A 963 -24.14 -34.65 -3.63
C VAL A 963 -23.15 -33.73 -4.32
N GLY A 964 -23.65 -32.60 -4.84
CA GLY A 964 -22.81 -31.58 -5.47
C GLY A 964 -21.83 -30.95 -4.48
N SER A 965 -20.54 -30.90 -4.82
CA SER A 965 -19.53 -30.39 -3.90
C SER A 965 -18.42 -29.58 -4.59
N SER A 966 -17.77 -28.72 -3.81
CA SER A 966 -16.48 -28.12 -4.15
C SER A 966 -15.33 -28.88 -3.46
N GLN A 967 -14.08 -28.46 -3.67
CA GLN A 967 -12.94 -29.07 -2.97
C GLN A 967 -12.94 -28.87 -1.44
N LEU A 968 -13.66 -27.86 -0.92
CA LEU A 968 -13.57 -27.44 0.49
C LEU A 968 -14.91 -27.40 1.22
N ALA A 969 -16.02 -27.31 0.49
CA ALA A 969 -17.36 -27.19 1.05
C ALA A 969 -18.40 -27.89 0.17
N VAL A 970 -19.50 -28.28 0.79
CA VAL A 970 -20.68 -28.88 0.19
C VAL A 970 -21.86 -28.03 0.62
N ASP A 971 -22.61 -27.48 -0.32
CA ASP A 971 -23.83 -26.73 -0.03
C ASP A 971 -24.86 -27.07 -1.13
N GLY A 972 -26.04 -27.55 -0.74
CA GLY A 972 -27.11 -27.86 -1.70
C GLY A 972 -28.28 -28.65 -1.13
N GLU A 973 -29.38 -28.66 -1.88
CA GLU A 973 -30.58 -29.44 -1.56
C GLU A 973 -30.37 -30.93 -1.88
N VAL A 974 -30.77 -31.80 -0.96
CA VAL A 974 -30.66 -33.26 -1.14
C VAL A 974 -31.94 -33.97 -0.77
N ASN A 975 -32.43 -34.82 -1.67
CA ASN A 975 -33.71 -35.54 -1.55
C ASN A 975 -33.57 -36.99 -1.05
N ALA A 976 -32.50 -37.29 -0.31
CA ALA A 976 -32.19 -38.64 0.16
C ALA A 976 -31.82 -38.64 1.65
N ALA A 977 -32.06 -39.77 2.31
CA ALA A 977 -31.67 -40.03 3.69
C ALA A 977 -30.85 -41.33 3.75
N GLY A 978 -30.00 -41.44 4.76
CA GLY A 978 -29.06 -42.56 4.92
C GLY A 978 -27.75 -42.11 5.55
N THR A 979 -26.64 -42.74 5.17
CA THR A 979 -25.31 -42.37 5.65
C THR A 979 -24.65 -41.42 4.65
N LEU A 980 -24.37 -40.19 5.08
CA LEU A 980 -23.61 -39.22 4.31
C LEU A 980 -22.12 -39.55 4.42
N ILE A 981 -21.49 -39.93 3.32
CA ILE A 981 -20.06 -40.27 3.26
C ILE A 981 -19.31 -39.21 2.47
N LEU A 982 -18.23 -38.74 3.06
CA LEU A 982 -17.26 -37.83 2.47
C LEU A 982 -15.97 -38.62 2.25
N ALA A 983 -15.50 -38.71 1.00
CA ALA A 983 -14.27 -39.39 0.61
C ALA A 983 -13.00 -38.61 1.05
N GLU A 984 -13.03 -37.97 2.21
CA GLU A 984 -11.93 -37.26 2.84
C GLU A 984 -11.60 -37.96 4.16
N ARG A 985 -10.37 -37.79 4.64
CA ARG A 985 -9.99 -38.37 5.94
C ARG A 985 -10.90 -37.91 7.06
N ALA A 986 -11.25 -38.86 7.92
CA ALA A 986 -11.97 -38.59 9.16
C ALA A 986 -11.17 -37.62 10.04
N ASP A 987 -11.83 -36.56 10.50
CA ASP A 987 -11.27 -35.56 11.41
C ASP A 987 -12.39 -34.87 12.19
N LEU A 988 -12.15 -34.55 13.45
CA LEU A 988 -13.14 -33.94 14.34
C LEU A 988 -13.58 -32.53 13.89
N GLY A 989 -12.85 -31.88 12.99
CA GLY A 989 -13.21 -30.57 12.44
C GLY A 989 -14.25 -30.61 11.32
N TRP A 990 -14.68 -31.80 10.86
CA TRP A 990 -15.78 -31.90 9.89
C TRP A 990 -17.12 -31.75 10.58
N HIS A 991 -17.94 -30.82 10.08
CA HIS A 991 -19.31 -30.63 10.52
C HIS A 991 -20.26 -30.69 9.32
N ALA A 992 -21.37 -31.38 9.50
CA ALA A 992 -22.46 -31.46 8.52
C ALA A 992 -23.77 -31.06 9.20
N SER A 993 -24.65 -30.36 8.48
CA SER A 993 -25.99 -30.02 8.96
C SER A 993 -27.01 -30.03 7.83
N VAL A 994 -28.24 -30.40 8.15
CA VAL A 994 -29.40 -30.37 7.25
C VAL A 994 -30.41 -29.39 7.83
N ASP A 995 -30.82 -28.39 7.05
CA ASP A 995 -31.74 -27.32 7.47
C ASP A 995 -31.31 -26.62 8.79
N GLY A 996 -30.00 -26.57 9.04
CA GLY A 996 -29.40 -26.00 10.25
C GLY A 996 -29.31 -26.93 11.46
N VAL A 997 -29.79 -28.18 11.36
CA VAL A 997 -29.64 -29.20 12.39
C VAL A 997 -28.37 -30.01 12.14
N GLU A 998 -27.49 -30.07 13.14
CA GLU A 998 -26.19 -30.76 13.05
C GLU A 998 -26.36 -32.29 13.02
N LEU A 999 -25.61 -32.95 12.12
CA LEU A 999 -25.61 -34.39 11.95
C LEU A 999 -24.58 -35.06 12.88
N ALA A 1000 -24.90 -36.24 13.39
CA ALA A 1000 -23.98 -37.02 14.22
C ALA A 1000 -22.92 -37.72 13.35
N PRO A 1001 -21.62 -37.66 13.70
CA PRO A 1001 -20.59 -38.43 13.01
C PRO A 1001 -20.81 -39.93 13.24
N THR A 1002 -20.54 -40.74 12.21
CA THR A 1002 -20.64 -42.21 12.27
C THR A 1002 -19.41 -42.85 11.61
N GLU A 1003 -19.22 -44.15 11.81
CA GLU A 1003 -18.12 -44.89 11.18
C GLU A 1003 -18.40 -45.14 9.70
N ALA A 1004 -17.46 -44.73 8.84
CA ALA A 1004 -17.56 -44.95 7.41
C ALA A 1004 -17.20 -46.41 7.05
N PRO A 1005 -17.80 -46.98 5.99
CA PRO A 1005 -17.34 -48.22 5.37
C PRO A 1005 -15.85 -48.08 4.99
N GLY A 1006 -15.00 -48.98 5.49
CA GLY A 1006 -13.54 -48.96 5.24
C GLY A 1006 -12.70 -48.16 6.25
N GLY A 1007 -13.31 -47.51 7.25
CA GLY A 1007 -12.65 -47.05 8.47
C GLY A 1007 -11.71 -45.83 8.37
N TRP A 1008 -11.54 -45.22 7.20
CA TRP A 1008 -10.69 -44.03 7.03
C TRP A 1008 -11.43 -42.75 6.62
N ALA A 1009 -12.58 -42.88 5.94
CA ALA A 1009 -13.36 -41.77 5.42
C ALA A 1009 -14.24 -41.13 6.50
N GLN A 1010 -14.62 -39.86 6.31
CA GLN A 1010 -15.57 -39.18 7.20
C GLN A 1010 -17.02 -39.55 6.84
N ALA A 1011 -17.84 -39.92 7.82
CA ALA A 1011 -19.26 -40.17 7.62
C ALA A 1011 -20.14 -39.51 8.69
N PHE A 1012 -21.39 -39.24 8.32
CA PHE A 1012 -22.44 -38.70 9.19
C PHE A 1012 -23.76 -39.46 9.00
N ASP A 1013 -24.53 -39.60 10.07
CA ASP A 1013 -25.89 -40.11 10.00
C ASP A 1013 -26.84 -39.00 9.53
N MET A 1014 -27.54 -39.22 8.43
CA MET A 1014 -28.43 -38.25 7.78
C MET A 1014 -29.86 -38.82 7.72
N PRO A 1015 -30.66 -38.61 8.78
CA PRO A 1015 -32.00 -39.22 8.89
C PRO A 1015 -33.04 -38.56 7.99
N THR A 1016 -32.83 -37.31 7.55
CA THR A 1016 -33.79 -36.52 6.78
C THR A 1016 -33.14 -35.87 5.55
N ALA A 1017 -33.94 -35.74 4.49
CA ALA A 1017 -33.64 -34.90 3.33
C ALA A 1017 -33.82 -33.41 3.67
N GLY A 1018 -33.14 -32.53 2.92
CA GLY A 1018 -33.21 -31.07 3.10
C GLY A 1018 -31.98 -30.34 2.56
N SER A 1019 -31.79 -29.08 2.99
CA SER A 1019 -30.64 -28.27 2.61
C SER A 1019 -29.40 -28.70 3.40
N LEU A 1020 -28.52 -29.46 2.75
CA LEU A 1020 -27.26 -29.96 3.30
C LEU A 1020 -26.15 -28.91 3.20
N SER A 1021 -25.44 -28.69 4.31
CA SER A 1021 -24.17 -27.97 4.34
C SER A 1021 -23.10 -28.79 5.06
N VAL A 1022 -21.96 -29.02 4.42
CA VAL A 1022 -20.78 -29.68 5.01
C VAL A 1022 -19.57 -28.78 4.86
N ALA A 1023 -18.89 -28.49 5.97
CA ALA A 1023 -17.70 -27.65 5.98
C ALA A 1023 -16.72 -28.07 7.08
N TYR A 1024 -15.44 -27.90 6.79
CA TYR A 1024 -14.41 -28.03 7.81
C TYR A 1024 -14.33 -26.75 8.66
N ARG A 1025 -14.55 -26.87 9.97
CA ARG A 1025 -14.51 -25.74 10.92
C ARG A 1025 -13.55 -26.07 12.05
N ALA A 1026 -12.70 -25.10 12.38
CA ALA A 1026 -11.86 -25.17 13.57
C ALA A 1026 -11.92 -23.85 14.34
N TRP A 1027 -11.96 -23.95 15.67
CA TRP A 1027 -12.18 -22.81 16.58
C TRP A 1027 -11.14 -21.67 16.40
N TRP A 1028 -9.92 -22.01 15.99
CA TRP A 1028 -8.81 -21.07 15.83
C TRP A 1028 -8.84 -20.27 14.51
N ILE A 1029 -9.61 -20.70 13.51
CA ILE A 1029 -9.58 -20.10 12.16
C ILE A 1029 -10.09 -18.66 12.19
N LEU A 1030 -11.23 -18.40 12.85
CA LEU A 1030 -11.83 -17.07 12.91
C LEU A 1030 -10.94 -16.03 13.64
N PRO A 1031 -10.45 -16.28 14.88
CA PRO A 1031 -9.55 -15.34 15.55
C PRO A 1031 -8.23 -15.15 14.79
N TRP A 1032 -7.71 -16.20 14.15
CA TRP A 1032 -6.53 -16.09 13.28
C TRP A 1032 -6.78 -15.15 12.08
N ARG A 1033 -7.89 -15.33 11.34
CA ARG A 1033 -8.27 -14.45 10.22
C ARG A 1033 -8.39 -12.99 10.64
N ILE A 1034 -9.03 -12.72 11.78
CA ILE A 1034 -9.16 -11.37 12.35
C ILE A 1034 -7.78 -10.79 12.68
N GLY A 1035 -6.93 -11.57 13.36
CA GLY A 1035 -5.58 -11.17 13.73
C GLY A 1035 -4.70 -10.83 12.52
N VAL A 1036 -4.77 -11.67 11.46
CA VAL A 1036 -4.07 -11.40 10.20
C VAL A 1036 -4.61 -10.12 9.55
N GLY A 1037 -5.93 -9.95 9.47
CA GLY A 1037 -6.56 -8.76 8.88
C GLY A 1037 -6.10 -7.46 9.56
N ILE A 1038 -6.13 -7.41 10.88
CA ILE A 1038 -5.65 -6.25 11.66
C ILE A 1038 -4.16 -5.99 11.39
N CYS A 1039 -3.32 -7.02 11.46
CA CYS A 1039 -1.88 -6.89 11.25
C CYS A 1039 -1.53 -6.37 9.85
N LEU A 1040 -2.20 -6.89 8.81
CA LEU A 1040 -1.98 -6.47 7.43
C LEU A 1040 -2.44 -5.03 7.18
N ILE A 1041 -3.58 -4.61 7.74
CA ILE A 1041 -4.06 -3.23 7.64
C ILE A 1041 -3.07 -2.26 8.29
N VAL A 1042 -2.57 -2.59 9.49
CA VAL A 1042 -1.59 -1.77 10.20
C VAL A 1042 -0.27 -1.69 9.43
N ALA A 1043 0.23 -2.82 8.91
CA ALA A 1043 1.44 -2.86 8.10
C ALA A 1043 1.30 -2.03 6.81
N ALA A 1044 0.18 -2.16 6.10
CA ALA A 1044 -0.11 -1.41 4.88
C ALA A 1044 -0.25 0.10 5.16
N ALA A 1045 -0.98 0.49 6.20
CA ALA A 1045 -1.10 1.90 6.61
C ALA A 1045 0.26 2.51 6.97
N SER A 1046 1.11 1.74 7.67
CA SER A 1046 2.48 2.14 8.02
C SER A 1046 3.42 2.18 6.82
N ALA A 1047 3.17 1.37 5.79
CA ALA A 1047 3.93 1.38 4.54
C ALA A 1047 3.62 2.63 3.71
N LEU A 1048 2.38 3.13 3.77
CA LEU A 1048 1.91 4.31 3.04
C LEU A 1048 2.30 5.63 3.70
N SER A 1049 2.70 5.65 4.99
CA SER A 1049 3.04 6.88 5.73
C SER A 1049 4.38 7.53 5.33
N VAL A 1050 4.87 7.27 4.11
CA VAL A 1050 6.19 7.63 3.57
C VAL A 1050 6.43 9.15 3.44
N ARG A 1051 5.41 9.98 3.70
CA ARG A 1051 5.48 11.45 3.61
C ARG A 1051 5.32 12.15 4.95
N ARG A 1052 5.90 11.65 6.05
CA ARG A 1052 6.16 12.53 7.20
C ARG A 1052 7.24 13.55 6.79
N SER A 1053 6.85 14.77 6.44
CA SER A 1053 7.68 15.94 6.74
C SER A 1053 7.64 16.06 8.26
N GLN A 1054 8.67 15.54 8.92
CA GLN A 1054 9.05 16.15 10.18
C GLN A 1054 9.81 17.41 9.82
#